data_AF-A0A934DXA7-F1
#
_entry.id   AF-A0A934DXA7-F1
#
_cell.length_a   1.000
_cell.length_b   1.000
_cell.length_c   1.000
_cell.angle_alpha   90.00
_cell.angle_beta   90.00
_cell.angle_gamma   90.00
#
_symmetry.space_group_name_H-M   'P 1'
#
loop_
_entity.id
_entity.type
_entity.pdbx_description
1 polymer ?
#
loop_
_entity_poly.entity_id
_entity_poly.type
_entity_poly.pdbx_seq_one_letter_code
_entity_poly.pdbx_strand_id
1 'polypeptide(L)'
;MTRLEGAGSGCGVSCSHLERCGACTAMAQPYEQQLEAKQQRVQAAVDTYPLLQGAQTQAPRPANPAKGYRTRAKLVVGEGGAIGLYAKDTAHEVVDIPGCQVLSPAILQATQALRERLAAGRLALTPGLVLLAVDLREVQADAEPRVLLTLVLRRDLAPPRDHLVVIAKELLRDVPIVCGVACSLRDVDSPRVLGQEMMHLAGEASVRDRMGRAYHYATFGTFAQVHRGQAARMHDLLAEQIQGELGAIEPVRVLELYGGSGSIGLDLAHAGARVDMVESFGPAAQAAAKASEEQALASRFRVCCGDAFAAGRQFVVTPGTYDVVVVNPPRRGLACEVRELIARAAPRGVAYVSCDPDTLARDLDHLRRLGYAPSRLVPFDMIPQTEEVETFAWLKPEPVPAPAVLYEDEEIVAVDKAPHEPTTPQAEHMSSLLARVRTLEGTSGCVPVRRLDVGGSGVCLVAKSAGHAARWADAMNDPSARVIFVVGCRGITPGKGSITRELREQGRMVQARTRYRRLAVFAGHSILRVVPEQAHPHQIRRHLAAIGHPVLGDQRYGHGPTNRFFEEKHGLDRTFQHCVRLELTHPTTGYRLVIESSLAPDLRTTLHRSGGSPTLLFLAHKHALGTRGYSSIPPAPDKGRDSFVPADAGQSVPPSSREDQDDPQ
;
A
#
# COMPACT_ATOMS: atom_id res chain seq x y z
N MET A 1 -9.37 41.74 8.38
CA MET A 1 -10.74 41.44 7.92
C MET A 1 -10.87 41.91 6.49
N THR A 2 -10.55 41.03 5.54
CA THR A 2 -10.72 41.25 4.11
C THR A 2 -11.45 40.02 3.62
N ARG A 3 -12.72 40.18 3.20
CA ARG A 3 -13.52 39.11 2.63
C ARG A 3 -12.80 38.61 1.38
N LEU A 4 -12.44 37.32 1.36
CA LEU A 4 -12.13 36.58 0.15
C LEU A 4 -13.43 36.42 -0.64
N GLU A 5 -13.78 37.47 -1.40
CA GLU A 5 -14.80 37.38 -2.44
C GLU A 5 -14.20 36.66 -3.65
N GLY A 6 -14.77 35.50 -3.99
CA GLY A 6 -14.79 35.02 -5.38
C GLY A 6 -13.63 34.15 -5.88
N ALA A 7 -13.07 33.24 -5.08
CA ALA A 7 -12.39 32.07 -5.65
C ALA A 7 -13.45 31.00 -5.96
N GLY A 8 -14.11 31.10 -7.12
CA GLY A 8 -14.95 30.01 -7.61
C GLY A 8 -14.10 28.76 -7.77
N SER A 9 -14.44 27.67 -7.07
CA SER A 9 -13.84 26.36 -7.38
C SER A 9 -14.14 26.05 -8.84
N GLY A 10 -13.12 25.77 -9.66
CA GLY A 10 -13.31 25.49 -11.10
C GLY A 10 -14.26 24.33 -11.42
N CYS A 11 -14.71 23.55 -10.41
CA CYS A 11 -15.72 22.51 -10.54
C CYS A 11 -17.13 22.93 -10.04
N GLY A 12 -17.31 24.19 -9.62
CA GLY A 12 -18.58 24.80 -9.22
C GLY A 12 -19.09 24.47 -7.82
N VAL A 13 -18.39 23.65 -7.01
CA VAL A 13 -18.83 23.25 -5.65
C VAL A 13 -18.52 24.36 -4.64
N SER A 14 -19.53 24.80 -3.88
CA SER A 14 -19.36 25.75 -2.76
C SER A 14 -19.96 25.21 -1.46
N CYS A 15 -19.42 25.62 -0.32
CA CYS A 15 -19.85 25.14 1.00
C CYS A 15 -19.71 26.21 2.08
N SER A 16 -20.82 26.56 2.74
CA SER A 16 -20.85 27.45 3.91
C SER A 16 -20.22 26.84 5.17
N HIS A 17 -19.98 25.53 5.18
CA HIS A 17 -19.47 24.79 6.33
C HIS A 17 -17.97 24.48 6.25
N LEU A 18 -17.26 25.01 5.24
CA LEU A 18 -15.87 24.65 4.94
C LEU A 18 -14.91 24.85 6.13
N GLU A 19 -15.10 25.90 6.92
CA GLU A 19 -14.27 26.18 8.10
C GLU A 19 -14.37 25.08 9.15
N ARG A 20 -15.57 24.53 9.37
CA ARG A 20 -15.86 23.58 10.46
C ARG A 20 -15.88 22.11 10.03
N CYS A 21 -16.34 21.81 8.82
CA CYS A 21 -16.50 20.45 8.30
C CYS A 21 -15.17 19.92 7.73
N GLY A 22 -14.72 18.74 8.20
CA GLY A 22 -13.45 18.13 7.78
C GLY A 22 -13.46 17.37 6.45
N ALA A 23 -14.56 17.38 5.69
CA ALA A 23 -14.69 16.49 4.53
C ALA A 23 -13.93 16.94 3.27
N CYS A 24 -13.94 18.23 2.96
CA CYS A 24 -13.45 18.77 1.68
C CYS A 24 -12.14 19.54 1.88
N THR A 25 -11.07 18.81 2.19
CA THR A 25 -9.77 19.37 2.60
C THR A 25 -9.10 20.23 1.52
N ALA A 26 -9.38 19.99 0.24
CA ALA A 26 -8.76 20.70 -0.88
C ALA A 26 -9.63 21.82 -1.46
N MET A 27 -10.82 22.08 -0.90
CA MET A 27 -11.79 23.05 -1.48
C MET A 27 -11.27 24.48 -1.57
N ALA A 28 -10.30 24.87 -0.73
CA ALA A 28 -9.66 26.18 -0.79
C ALA A 28 -8.76 26.35 -2.04
N GLN A 29 -8.37 25.26 -2.69
CA GLN A 29 -7.53 25.28 -3.90
C GLN A 29 -8.41 25.32 -5.17
N PRO A 30 -8.02 26.09 -6.20
CA PRO A 30 -8.64 26.00 -7.52
C PRO A 30 -8.67 24.56 -8.04
N TYR A 31 -9.74 24.18 -8.74
CA TYR A 31 -9.97 22.78 -9.11
C TYR A 31 -8.87 22.20 -10.01
N GLU A 32 -8.33 22.99 -10.93
CA GLU A 32 -7.20 22.58 -11.79
C GLU A 32 -5.96 22.24 -10.95
N GLN A 33 -5.65 23.05 -9.93
CA GLN A 33 -4.56 22.76 -8.99
C GLN A 33 -4.82 21.50 -8.17
N GLN A 34 -6.09 21.22 -7.83
CA GLN A 34 -6.44 19.95 -7.17
C GLN A 34 -6.11 18.75 -8.08
N LEU A 35 -6.41 18.85 -9.38
CA LEU A 35 -6.07 17.79 -10.35
C LEU A 35 -4.55 17.65 -10.49
N GLU A 36 -3.83 18.76 -10.67
CA GLU A 36 -2.36 18.76 -10.72
C GLU A 36 -1.74 18.11 -9.47
N ALA A 37 -2.23 18.46 -8.28
CA ALA A 37 -1.77 17.87 -7.02
C ALA A 37 -2.02 16.35 -6.98
N LYS A 38 -3.18 15.87 -7.48
CA LYS A 38 -3.46 14.42 -7.58
C LYS A 38 -2.53 13.73 -8.57
N GLN A 39 -2.24 14.34 -9.71
CA GLN A 39 -1.29 13.81 -10.68
C GLN A 39 0.12 13.71 -10.07
N GLN A 40 0.59 14.79 -9.44
CA GLN A 40 1.89 14.85 -8.79
C GLN A 40 1.99 13.82 -7.65
N ARG A 41 0.91 13.61 -6.89
CA ARG A 41 0.87 12.58 -5.84
C ARG A 41 1.10 11.17 -6.41
N VAL A 42 0.45 10.85 -7.53
CA VAL A 42 0.66 9.55 -8.20
C VAL A 42 2.07 9.46 -8.78
N GLN A 43 2.55 10.50 -9.45
CA GLN A 43 3.89 10.53 -10.02
C GLN A 43 4.98 10.39 -8.95
N ALA A 44 4.88 11.12 -7.84
CA ALA A 44 5.84 11.07 -6.75
C ALA A 44 5.92 9.66 -6.11
N ALA A 45 4.78 8.97 -5.96
CA ALA A 45 4.78 7.59 -5.47
C ALA A 45 5.53 6.65 -6.41
N VAL A 46 5.32 6.79 -7.72
CA VAL A 46 6.01 6.01 -8.77
C VAL A 46 7.51 6.32 -8.81
N ASP A 47 7.88 7.61 -8.77
CA ASP A 47 9.28 8.07 -8.82
C ASP A 47 10.11 7.62 -7.62
N THR A 48 9.45 7.26 -6.52
CA THR A 48 10.12 6.68 -5.34
C THR A 48 10.82 5.37 -5.66
N TYR A 49 10.40 4.66 -6.72
CA TYR A 49 10.94 3.36 -7.13
C TYR A 49 11.80 3.48 -8.39
N PRO A 50 13.12 3.15 -8.33
CA PRO A 50 14.02 3.26 -9.47
C PRO A 50 13.58 2.48 -10.72
N LEU A 51 12.94 1.31 -10.53
CA LEU A 51 12.46 0.48 -11.64
C LEU A 51 11.25 1.08 -12.38
N LEU A 52 10.66 2.17 -11.86
CA LEU A 52 9.48 2.80 -12.42
C LEU A 52 9.75 4.21 -12.96
N GLN A 53 10.99 4.71 -12.96
CA GLN A 53 11.33 6.10 -13.35
C GLN A 53 10.97 6.48 -14.80
N GLY A 54 10.62 5.51 -15.66
CA GLY A 54 10.09 5.76 -17.00
C GLY A 54 8.56 5.84 -17.10
N ALA A 55 7.83 5.46 -16.05
CA ALA A 55 6.38 5.44 -16.04
C ALA A 55 5.83 6.85 -15.79
N GLN A 56 5.11 7.38 -16.79
CA GLN A 56 4.53 8.72 -16.74
C GLN A 56 3.05 8.66 -16.41
N THR A 57 2.64 9.50 -15.45
CA THR A 57 1.26 9.66 -15.03
C THR A 57 0.54 10.61 -15.99
N GLN A 58 -0.56 10.16 -16.59
CA GLN A 58 -1.40 10.98 -17.45
C GLN A 58 -2.15 12.05 -16.66
N ALA A 59 -2.65 13.07 -17.37
CA ALA A 59 -3.54 14.05 -16.77
C ALA A 59 -4.76 13.35 -16.12
N PRO A 60 -5.15 13.73 -14.89
CA PRO A 60 -6.28 13.11 -14.22
C PRO A 60 -7.59 13.28 -14.99
N ARG A 61 -8.44 12.26 -14.94
CA ARG A 61 -9.83 12.38 -15.42
C ARG A 61 -10.63 13.21 -14.40
N PRO A 62 -11.06 14.44 -14.74
CA PRO A 62 -11.81 15.30 -13.83
C PRO A 62 -13.14 14.64 -13.46
N ALA A 63 -13.65 14.96 -12.27
CA ALA A 63 -14.92 14.46 -11.76
C ALA A 63 -16.08 14.89 -12.67
N ASN A 64 -16.95 13.95 -13.01
CA ASN A 64 -18.14 14.23 -13.80
C ASN A 64 -19.31 13.35 -13.33
N PRO A 65 -20.37 13.91 -12.72
CA PRO A 65 -20.48 15.32 -12.29
C PRO A 65 -19.60 15.64 -11.07
N ALA A 66 -19.22 16.90 -10.85
CA ALA A 66 -18.49 17.31 -9.64
C ALA A 66 -19.42 17.68 -8.45
N LYS A 67 -20.73 17.88 -8.71
CA LYS A 67 -21.79 18.09 -7.71
C LYS A 67 -22.69 16.88 -7.66
N GLY A 68 -23.30 16.63 -6.49
CA GLY A 68 -24.25 15.55 -6.32
C GLY A 68 -23.69 14.16 -6.62
N TYR A 69 -22.36 14.01 -6.66
CA TYR A 69 -21.71 12.80 -7.12
C TYR A 69 -21.73 11.70 -6.07
N ARG A 70 -21.80 12.07 -4.79
CA ARG A 70 -21.59 11.18 -3.66
C ARG A 70 -22.87 10.39 -3.39
N THR A 71 -22.90 9.16 -3.90
CA THR A 71 -24.01 8.20 -3.79
C THR A 71 -23.98 7.38 -2.51
N ARG A 72 -23.01 7.60 -1.62
CA ARG A 72 -22.99 7.02 -0.27
C ARG A 72 -22.45 7.98 0.78
N ALA A 73 -23.16 8.10 1.90
CA ALA A 73 -22.78 8.96 3.00
C ALA A 73 -23.00 8.27 4.35
N LYS A 74 -21.97 8.34 5.20
CA LYS A 74 -22.04 7.97 6.62
C LYS A 74 -22.04 9.26 7.42
N LEU A 75 -23.17 9.60 8.01
CA LEU A 75 -23.40 10.88 8.69
C LEU A 75 -23.70 10.62 10.15
N VAL A 76 -23.06 11.38 11.03
CA VAL A 76 -23.26 11.35 12.48
C VAL A 76 -24.52 12.14 12.81
N VAL A 77 -25.28 11.65 13.79
CA VAL A 77 -26.43 12.35 14.35
C VAL A 77 -26.00 13.03 15.65
N GLY A 78 -26.13 14.36 15.70
CA GLY A 78 -25.80 15.18 16.85
C GLY A 78 -27.02 15.60 17.66
N GLU A 79 -26.77 16.42 18.68
CA GLU A 79 -27.83 17.04 19.49
C GLU A 79 -28.79 17.88 18.60
N GLY A 80 -30.05 17.98 19.04
CA GLY A 80 -31.07 18.75 18.31
C GLY A 80 -31.46 18.17 16.94
N GLY A 81 -31.00 16.96 16.59
CA GLY A 81 -31.29 16.32 15.31
C GLY A 81 -30.38 16.74 14.16
N ALA A 82 -29.23 17.37 14.46
CA ALA A 82 -28.20 17.68 13.47
C ALA A 82 -27.73 16.41 12.76
N ILE A 83 -27.60 16.44 11.43
CA ILE A 83 -27.09 15.32 10.63
C ILE A 83 -25.89 15.81 9.84
N GLY A 84 -24.72 15.23 10.10
CA GLY A 84 -23.52 15.66 9.40
C GLY A 84 -22.25 14.93 9.77
N LEU A 85 -21.17 15.68 9.97
CA LEU A 85 -19.84 15.12 10.28
C LEU A 85 -19.28 15.78 11.54
N TYR A 86 -18.31 15.11 12.17
CA TYR A 86 -17.59 15.72 13.28
C TYR A 86 -16.82 16.97 12.82
N ALA A 87 -16.74 17.97 13.69
CA ALA A 87 -15.95 19.17 13.47
C ALA A 87 -14.46 18.82 13.34
N LYS A 88 -13.69 19.64 12.61
CA LYS A 88 -12.24 19.41 12.40
C LYS A 88 -11.47 19.30 13.72
N ASP A 89 -11.82 20.14 14.69
CA ASP A 89 -11.05 20.30 15.93
C ASP A 89 -11.65 19.55 17.12
N THR A 90 -12.82 18.92 16.96
CA THR A 90 -13.49 18.21 18.07
C THR A 90 -14.15 16.92 17.58
N ALA A 91 -13.97 15.83 18.35
CA ALA A 91 -14.58 14.53 18.05
C ALA A 91 -16.01 14.38 18.60
N HIS A 92 -16.54 15.42 19.24
CA HIS A 92 -17.81 15.38 19.97
C HIS A 92 -18.87 16.30 19.38
N GLU A 93 -18.47 17.31 18.60
CA GLU A 93 -19.39 18.25 18.00
C GLU A 93 -19.73 17.84 16.57
N VAL A 94 -21.02 17.82 16.25
CA VAL A 94 -21.51 17.51 14.90
C VAL A 94 -21.83 18.80 14.16
N VAL A 95 -21.22 18.97 12.99
CA VAL A 95 -21.53 20.06 12.05
C VAL A 95 -22.70 19.63 11.18
N ASP A 96 -23.87 20.25 11.37
CA ASP A 96 -25.02 20.02 10.51
C ASP A 96 -24.77 20.54 9.08
N ILE A 97 -25.12 19.74 8.07
CA ILE A 97 -24.81 20.00 6.65
C ILE A 97 -26.01 19.77 5.72
N PRO A 98 -27.13 20.52 5.86
CA PRO A 98 -28.37 20.29 5.11
C PRO A 98 -28.24 20.54 3.60
N GLY A 99 -27.31 21.41 3.18
CA GLY A 99 -27.09 21.79 1.77
C GLY A 99 -25.80 21.25 1.18
N CYS A 100 -25.31 20.09 1.64
CA CYS A 100 -24.03 19.54 1.22
C CYS A 100 -24.01 19.23 -0.30
N GLN A 101 -23.41 20.10 -1.11
CA GLN A 101 -23.46 20.03 -2.58
C GLN A 101 -22.78 18.78 -3.19
N VAL A 102 -21.97 18.06 -2.43
CA VAL A 102 -21.35 16.81 -2.90
C VAL A 102 -22.29 15.61 -2.75
N LEU A 103 -23.25 15.65 -1.82
CA LEU A 103 -24.23 14.58 -1.64
C LEU A 103 -25.23 14.58 -2.78
N SER A 104 -25.58 13.38 -3.25
CA SER A 104 -26.58 13.24 -4.30
C SER A 104 -27.93 13.83 -3.87
N PRO A 105 -28.76 14.30 -4.82
CA PRO A 105 -30.09 14.81 -4.51
C PRO A 105 -30.94 13.81 -3.70
N ALA A 106 -30.81 12.51 -3.98
CA ALA A 106 -31.54 11.48 -3.27
C ALA A 106 -31.14 11.37 -1.79
N ILE A 107 -29.83 11.45 -1.50
CA ILE A 107 -29.33 11.46 -0.13
C ILE A 107 -29.72 12.76 0.59
N LEU A 108 -29.67 13.91 -0.10
CA LEU A 108 -30.11 15.19 0.48
C LEU A 108 -31.59 15.13 0.88
N GLN A 109 -32.46 14.63 -0.01
CA GLN A 109 -33.88 14.45 0.28
C GLN A 109 -34.12 13.52 1.47
N ALA A 110 -33.44 12.36 1.50
CA ALA A 110 -33.57 11.41 2.61
C ALA A 110 -33.08 12.01 3.94
N THR A 111 -31.93 12.70 3.95
CA THR A 111 -31.41 13.33 5.17
C THR A 111 -32.27 14.50 5.66
N GLN A 112 -32.85 15.27 4.74
CA GLN A 112 -33.77 16.35 5.11
C GLN A 112 -35.02 15.81 5.80
N ALA A 113 -35.64 14.76 5.24
CA ALA A 113 -36.78 14.11 5.88
C ALA A 113 -36.44 13.53 7.26
N LEU A 114 -35.22 12.98 7.43
CA LEU A 114 -34.74 12.51 8.72
C LEU A 114 -34.57 13.65 9.74
N ARG A 115 -34.04 14.82 9.33
CA ARG A 115 -33.95 16.00 10.20
C ARG A 115 -35.32 16.44 10.70
N GLU A 116 -36.30 16.54 9.81
CA GLU A 116 -37.67 16.93 10.15
C GLU A 116 -38.32 15.97 11.15
N ARG A 117 -38.10 14.66 10.97
CA ARG A 117 -38.61 13.64 11.91
C ARG A 117 -37.91 13.67 13.26
N LEU A 118 -36.59 13.92 13.29
CA LEU A 118 -35.84 14.08 14.54
C LEU A 118 -36.34 15.31 15.29
N ALA A 119 -36.51 16.44 14.61
CA ALA A 119 -37.04 17.68 15.18
C ALA A 119 -38.49 17.52 15.70
N ALA A 120 -39.32 16.77 14.98
CA ALA A 120 -40.70 16.48 15.38
C ALA A 120 -40.82 15.39 16.47
N GLY A 121 -39.71 14.84 16.95
CA GLY A 121 -39.70 13.74 17.91
C GLY A 121 -40.35 12.43 17.40
N ARG A 122 -40.51 12.27 16.08
CA ARG A 122 -41.04 11.03 15.46
C ARG A 122 -39.95 9.98 15.23
N LEU A 123 -38.71 10.44 15.29
CA LEU A 123 -37.52 9.64 15.55
C LEU A 123 -36.98 9.96 16.95
N ALA A 124 -37.82 10.54 17.84
CA ALA A 124 -37.41 10.83 19.20
C ALA A 124 -36.88 9.54 19.80
N LEU A 125 -35.59 9.61 20.10
CA LEU A 125 -34.97 9.11 21.30
C LEU A 125 -36.03 8.87 22.39
N THR A 126 -36.68 7.70 22.35
CA THR A 126 -37.41 7.18 23.50
C THR A 126 -36.41 7.14 24.66
N PRO A 127 -36.83 7.17 25.93
CA PRO A 127 -35.91 6.86 27.03
C PRO A 127 -35.31 5.47 26.76
N GLY A 128 -34.09 5.42 26.21
CA GLY A 128 -33.61 4.22 25.51
C GLY A 128 -32.92 4.49 24.18
N LEU A 129 -33.63 4.76 23.08
CA LEU A 129 -33.02 4.75 21.73
C LEU A 129 -32.04 5.92 21.51
N VAL A 130 -30.76 5.61 21.22
CA VAL A 130 -29.75 6.60 20.83
C VAL A 130 -29.30 6.33 19.40
N LEU A 131 -29.83 7.13 18.46
CA LEU A 131 -29.36 7.17 17.07
C LEU A 131 -28.03 7.93 17.01
N LEU A 132 -26.97 7.22 16.65
CA LEU A 132 -25.60 7.74 16.64
C LEU A 132 -25.20 8.24 15.25
N ALA A 133 -25.69 7.57 14.21
CA ALA A 133 -25.34 7.85 12.83
C ALA A 133 -26.37 7.24 11.88
N VAL A 134 -26.26 7.59 10.60
CA VAL A 134 -26.97 6.98 9.48
C VAL A 134 -25.99 6.67 8.35
N ASP A 135 -26.13 5.51 7.71
CA ASP A 135 -25.45 5.18 6.44
C ASP A 135 -26.52 5.17 5.34
N LEU A 136 -26.39 6.10 4.40
CA LEU A 136 -27.27 6.22 3.25
C LEU A 136 -26.51 5.76 2.02
N ARG A 137 -27.11 4.86 1.25
CA ARG A 137 -26.60 4.43 -0.05
C ARG A 137 -27.67 4.63 -1.10
N GLU A 138 -27.41 5.52 -2.05
CA GLU A 138 -28.20 5.64 -3.26
C GLU A 138 -27.98 4.41 -4.14
N VAL A 139 -29.06 3.90 -4.72
CA VAL A 139 -29.10 2.77 -5.63
C VAL A 139 -29.93 3.15 -6.85
N GLN A 140 -29.53 2.69 -8.03
CA GLN A 140 -30.20 2.99 -9.28
C GLN A 140 -30.30 1.75 -10.17
N ALA A 141 -31.51 1.23 -10.38
CA ALA A 141 -31.75 0.06 -11.23
C ALA A 141 -31.94 0.46 -12.71
N ASP A 142 -33.13 0.96 -13.04
CA ASP A 142 -33.56 1.29 -14.41
C ASP A 142 -34.38 2.62 -14.48
N ALA A 143 -34.53 3.34 -13.36
CA ALA A 143 -35.32 4.58 -13.23
C ALA A 143 -34.69 5.57 -12.21
N GLU A 144 -35.55 6.32 -11.49
CA GLU A 144 -35.19 7.32 -10.47
C GLU A 144 -34.33 6.75 -9.32
N PRO A 145 -33.42 7.57 -8.76
CA PRO A 145 -32.57 7.15 -7.65
C PRO A 145 -33.38 6.87 -6.39
N ARG A 146 -33.05 5.78 -5.69
CA ARG A 146 -33.64 5.42 -4.39
C ARG A 146 -32.54 5.22 -3.35
N VAL A 147 -32.88 5.14 -2.07
CA VAL A 147 -31.94 5.11 -0.95
C VAL A 147 -32.16 3.89 -0.06
N LEU A 148 -31.09 3.15 0.19
CA LEU A 148 -30.98 2.23 1.32
C LEU A 148 -30.51 3.00 2.55
N LEU A 149 -31.30 2.97 3.62
CA LEU A 149 -31.02 3.67 4.87
C LEU A 149 -30.64 2.67 5.96
N THR A 150 -29.50 2.88 6.61
CA THR A 150 -29.10 2.15 7.83
C THR A 150 -29.14 3.10 9.01
N LEU A 151 -29.91 2.77 10.03
CA LEU A 151 -29.90 3.44 11.33
C LEU A 151 -28.79 2.85 12.20
N VAL A 152 -27.87 3.67 12.71
CA VAL A 152 -26.81 3.22 13.61
C VAL A 152 -27.20 3.55 15.04
N LEU A 153 -27.47 2.52 15.84
CA LEU A 153 -27.91 2.67 17.22
C LEU A 153 -26.85 2.22 18.21
N ARG A 154 -26.85 2.82 19.40
CA ARG A 154 -26.03 2.34 20.52
C ARG A 154 -26.56 0.99 21.01
N ARG A 155 -25.71 -0.03 21.09
CA ARG A 155 -26.13 -1.42 21.34
C ARG A 155 -26.87 -1.60 22.67
N ASP A 156 -26.34 -1.03 23.75
CA ASP A 156 -26.87 -1.12 25.13
C ASP A 156 -28.24 -0.44 25.32
N LEU A 157 -28.65 0.34 24.33
CA LEU A 157 -29.79 1.24 24.37
C LEU A 157 -30.76 1.01 23.20
N ALA A 158 -30.48 0.03 22.34
CA ALA A 158 -31.33 -0.27 21.20
C ALA A 158 -32.65 -0.91 21.67
N PRO A 159 -33.81 -0.42 21.21
CA PRO A 159 -35.09 -1.02 21.55
C PRO A 159 -35.27 -2.38 20.86
N PRO A 160 -36.29 -3.17 21.28
CA PRO A 160 -36.60 -4.44 20.65
C PRO A 160 -36.84 -4.30 19.14
N ARG A 161 -36.49 -5.35 18.39
CA ARG A 161 -36.60 -5.40 16.93
C ARG A 161 -37.98 -4.98 16.41
N ASP A 162 -39.06 -5.42 17.05
CA ASP A 162 -40.42 -5.12 16.57
C ASP A 162 -40.72 -3.62 16.58
N HIS A 163 -40.19 -2.89 17.56
CA HIS A 163 -40.30 -1.43 17.60
C HIS A 163 -39.52 -0.78 16.46
N LEU A 164 -38.30 -1.28 16.17
CA LEU A 164 -37.50 -0.81 15.03
C LEU A 164 -38.18 -1.10 13.68
N VAL A 165 -38.89 -2.22 13.56
CA VAL A 165 -39.65 -2.56 12.35
C VAL A 165 -40.82 -1.59 12.13
N VAL A 166 -41.50 -1.15 13.20
CA VAL A 166 -42.55 -0.12 13.10
C VAL A 166 -41.98 1.18 12.58
N ILE A 167 -40.89 1.68 13.19
CA ILE A 167 -40.18 2.89 12.74
C ILE A 167 -39.75 2.76 11.28
N ALA A 168 -39.20 1.61 10.89
CA ALA A 168 -38.76 1.35 9.53
C ALA A 168 -39.92 1.40 8.52
N LYS A 169 -41.10 0.84 8.85
CA LYS A 169 -42.30 0.90 8.01
C LYS A 169 -42.83 2.32 7.86
N GLU A 170 -42.79 3.11 8.93
CA GLU A 170 -43.15 4.53 8.86
C GLU A 170 -42.19 5.32 7.98
N LEU A 171 -40.88 5.08 8.09
CA LEU A 171 -39.87 5.71 7.24
C LEU A 171 -40.09 5.40 5.76
N LEU A 172 -40.39 4.15 5.41
CA LEU A 172 -40.68 3.77 4.03
C LEU A 172 -41.95 4.44 3.48
N ARG A 173 -42.98 4.60 4.33
CA ARG A 173 -44.24 5.26 3.93
C ARG A 173 -44.06 6.77 3.78
N ASP A 174 -43.37 7.41 4.72
CA ASP A 174 -43.31 8.87 4.85
C ASP A 174 -42.12 9.48 4.09
N VAL A 175 -41.13 8.66 3.70
CA VAL A 175 -39.94 9.07 2.93
C VAL A 175 -39.81 8.19 1.68
N PRO A 176 -40.61 8.43 0.62
CA PRO A 176 -40.73 7.51 -0.53
C PRO A 176 -39.43 7.23 -1.29
N ILE A 177 -38.42 8.11 -1.17
CA ILE A 177 -37.11 7.89 -1.78
C ILE A 177 -36.32 6.77 -1.08
N VAL A 178 -36.67 6.41 0.16
CA VAL A 178 -36.07 5.29 0.88
C VAL A 178 -36.79 4.01 0.49
N CYS A 179 -36.05 3.05 -0.08
CA CYS A 179 -36.62 1.76 -0.52
C CYS A 179 -36.37 0.61 0.45
N GLY A 180 -35.43 0.77 1.38
CA GLY A 180 -35.09 -0.25 2.38
C GLY A 180 -34.46 0.36 3.62
N VAL A 181 -34.77 -0.23 4.78
CA VAL A 181 -34.26 0.21 6.08
C VAL A 181 -33.63 -0.95 6.84
N ALA A 182 -32.43 -0.71 7.35
CA ALA A 182 -31.70 -1.60 8.25
C ALA A 182 -31.26 -0.89 9.53
N CYS A 183 -30.83 -1.68 10.51
CA CYS A 183 -30.20 -1.23 11.74
C CYS A 183 -28.79 -1.81 11.87
N SER A 184 -27.85 -1.03 12.39
CA SER A 184 -26.54 -1.48 12.82
C SER A 184 -26.30 -1.11 14.28
N LEU A 185 -25.93 -2.09 15.10
CA LEU A 185 -25.68 -1.91 16.53
C LEU A 185 -24.20 -1.63 16.78
N ARG A 186 -23.90 -0.45 17.34
CA ARG A 186 -22.54 0.00 17.62
C ARG A 186 -22.26 -0.01 19.13
N ASP A 187 -21.13 -0.60 19.50
CA ASP A 187 -20.61 -0.53 20.87
C ASP A 187 -20.02 0.86 21.17
N VAL A 188 -20.04 1.29 22.43
CA VAL A 188 -19.64 2.64 22.85
C VAL A 188 -18.21 2.97 22.42
N ASP A 189 -17.28 2.02 22.59
CA ASP A 189 -15.85 2.21 22.32
C ASP A 189 -15.45 1.87 20.88
N SER A 190 -16.41 1.57 20.00
CA SER A 190 -16.10 1.21 18.62
C SER A 190 -15.62 2.43 17.83
N PRO A 191 -14.42 2.38 17.23
CA PRO A 191 -13.93 3.47 16.36
C PRO A 191 -14.60 3.47 14.98
N ARG A 192 -15.45 2.48 14.66
CA ARG A 192 -16.14 2.36 13.37
C ARG A 192 -17.55 2.94 13.47
N VAL A 193 -17.94 3.73 12.47
CA VAL A 193 -19.30 4.29 12.40
C VAL A 193 -20.36 3.20 12.35
N LEU A 194 -20.14 2.15 11.55
CA LEU A 194 -21.03 0.99 11.48
C LEU A 194 -20.57 -0.08 12.49
N GLY A 195 -21.54 -0.72 13.12
CA GLY A 195 -21.34 -1.93 13.92
C GLY A 195 -21.00 -3.14 13.05
N GLN A 196 -20.65 -4.25 13.70
CA GLN A 196 -20.41 -5.52 13.02
C GLN A 196 -21.71 -6.24 12.64
N GLU A 197 -22.78 -5.97 13.39
CA GLU A 197 -24.10 -6.54 13.14
C GLU A 197 -24.93 -5.60 12.27
N MET A 198 -25.60 -6.20 11.28
CA MET A 198 -26.49 -5.53 10.36
C MET A 198 -27.81 -6.29 10.29
N MET A 199 -28.90 -5.63 10.66
CA MET A 199 -30.22 -6.20 10.75
C MET A 199 -31.16 -5.51 9.77
N HIS A 200 -31.66 -6.24 8.77
CA HIS A 200 -32.74 -5.73 7.93
C HIS A 200 -34.04 -5.60 8.73
N LEU A 201 -34.72 -4.46 8.57
CA LEU A 201 -35.95 -4.13 9.31
C LEU A 201 -37.17 -4.16 8.40
N ALA A 202 -37.15 -3.45 7.27
CA ALA A 202 -38.28 -3.38 6.34
C ALA A 202 -37.83 -2.95 4.92
N GLY A 203 -38.69 -3.19 3.93
CA GLY A 203 -38.46 -2.81 2.53
C GLY A 203 -37.46 -3.72 1.83
N GLU A 204 -36.83 -3.23 0.77
CA GLU A 204 -35.88 -3.98 -0.04
C GLU A 204 -34.56 -4.21 0.72
N ALA A 205 -34.11 -5.46 0.81
CA ALA A 205 -32.84 -5.81 1.47
C ALA A 205 -31.63 -5.77 0.52
N SER A 206 -31.89 -5.88 -0.78
CA SER A 206 -30.90 -5.90 -1.84
C SER A 206 -31.53 -5.31 -3.09
N VAL A 207 -30.87 -4.31 -3.67
CA VAL A 207 -31.41 -3.50 -4.77
C VAL A 207 -30.43 -3.48 -5.93
N ARG A 208 -30.94 -3.47 -7.17
CA ARG A 208 -30.10 -3.35 -8.36
C ARG A 208 -29.47 -1.95 -8.41
N ASP A 209 -28.19 -1.92 -8.75
CA ASP A 209 -27.38 -0.73 -8.79
C ASP A 209 -26.49 -0.74 -10.06
N ARG A 210 -26.81 0.11 -11.02
CA ARG A 210 -26.20 0.16 -12.36
C ARG A 210 -25.01 1.11 -12.38
N MET A 211 -23.84 0.57 -12.71
CA MET A 211 -22.58 1.33 -12.84
C MET A 211 -21.95 0.97 -14.19
N GLY A 212 -22.41 1.60 -15.26
CA GLY A 212 -22.07 1.24 -16.64
C GLY A 212 -23.19 0.48 -17.35
N ARG A 213 -22.81 -0.51 -18.16
CA ARG A 213 -23.70 -1.36 -18.96
C ARG A 213 -24.45 -2.38 -18.12
N ALA A 214 -23.83 -2.93 -17.08
CA ALA A 214 -24.45 -3.92 -16.21
C ALA A 214 -24.89 -3.35 -14.84
N TYR A 215 -25.83 -4.03 -14.18
CA TYR A 215 -26.13 -3.78 -12.77
C TYR A 215 -25.53 -4.85 -11.87
N HIS A 216 -25.24 -4.47 -10.63
CA HIS A 216 -24.92 -5.39 -9.55
C HIS A 216 -25.93 -5.21 -8.41
N TYR A 217 -25.85 -6.05 -7.38
CA TYR A 217 -26.70 -5.92 -6.20
C TYR A 217 -26.01 -5.11 -5.10
N ALA A 218 -26.68 -4.04 -4.69
CA ALA A 218 -26.35 -3.22 -3.54
C ALA A 218 -27.10 -3.69 -2.30
N THR A 219 -26.41 -3.81 -1.17
CA THR A 219 -27.04 -4.05 0.14
C THR A 219 -26.41 -3.15 1.22
N PHE A 220 -27.03 -3.12 2.39
CA PHE A 220 -26.58 -2.33 3.53
C PHE A 220 -25.14 -2.69 3.93
N GLY A 221 -24.36 -1.71 4.38
CA GLY A 221 -23.01 -1.92 4.91
C GLY A 221 -21.92 -2.25 3.88
N THR A 222 -22.25 -2.91 2.77
CA THR A 222 -21.29 -3.33 1.72
C THR A 222 -20.59 -2.16 1.04
N PHE A 223 -19.37 -2.38 0.57
CA PHE A 223 -18.60 -1.39 -0.18
C PHE A 223 -19.30 -1.02 -1.50
N ALA A 224 -19.11 0.23 -1.93
CA ALA A 224 -19.57 0.74 -3.21
C ALA A 224 -18.71 1.93 -3.60
N GLN A 225 -18.46 2.09 -4.91
CA GLN A 225 -17.86 3.32 -5.42
C GLN A 225 -18.81 4.49 -5.12
N VAL A 226 -18.26 5.54 -4.49
CA VAL A 226 -19.07 6.68 -4.04
C VAL A 226 -19.46 7.61 -5.18
N HIS A 227 -18.86 7.46 -6.36
CA HIS A 227 -19.08 8.32 -7.51
C HIS A 227 -19.46 7.48 -8.74
N ARG A 228 -20.77 7.32 -8.98
CA ARG A 228 -21.31 6.48 -10.07
C ARG A 228 -20.76 6.85 -11.46
N GLY A 229 -20.75 8.14 -11.79
CA GLY A 229 -20.26 8.63 -13.09
C GLY A 229 -18.77 8.31 -13.35
N GLN A 230 -17.91 8.51 -12.35
CA GLN A 230 -16.49 8.18 -12.47
C GLN A 230 -16.23 6.68 -12.50
N ALA A 231 -16.99 5.88 -11.74
CA ALA A 231 -16.91 4.42 -11.81
C ALA A 231 -17.27 3.90 -13.22
N ALA A 232 -18.35 4.40 -13.82
CA ALA A 232 -18.73 4.04 -15.19
C ALA A 232 -17.64 4.40 -16.21
N ARG A 233 -17.06 5.62 -16.12
CA ARG A 233 -15.95 6.03 -16.99
C ARG A 233 -14.68 5.19 -16.82
N MET A 234 -14.44 4.66 -15.62
CA MET A 234 -13.34 3.73 -15.38
C MET A 234 -13.61 2.36 -16.02
N HIS A 235 -14.85 1.87 -15.96
CA HIS A 235 -15.25 0.65 -16.66
C HIS A 235 -15.11 0.81 -18.19
N ASP A 236 -15.51 1.97 -18.73
CA ASP A 236 -15.31 2.29 -20.15
C ASP A 236 -13.82 2.32 -20.52
N LEU A 237 -12.99 3.01 -19.74
CA LEU A 237 -11.54 3.04 -19.98
C LEU A 237 -10.92 1.63 -19.96
N LEU A 238 -11.34 0.77 -19.04
CA LEU A 238 -10.88 -0.61 -18.96
C LEU A 238 -11.24 -1.39 -20.22
N ALA A 239 -12.50 -1.32 -20.66
CA ALA A 239 -12.97 -1.98 -21.86
C ALA A 239 -12.25 -1.45 -23.13
N GLU A 240 -12.11 -0.13 -23.26
CA GLU A 240 -11.35 0.52 -24.33
C GLU A 240 -9.89 0.08 -24.34
N GLN A 241 -9.26 -0.02 -23.17
CA GLN A 241 -7.86 -0.46 -23.04
C GLN A 241 -7.70 -1.92 -23.46
N ILE A 242 -8.61 -2.81 -23.05
CA ILE A 242 -8.61 -4.21 -23.50
C ILE A 242 -8.79 -4.27 -25.02
N GLN A 243 -9.74 -3.51 -25.56
CA GLN A 243 -10.02 -3.51 -26.98
C GLN A 243 -8.84 -3.00 -27.82
N GLY A 244 -8.19 -1.93 -27.36
CA GLY A 244 -7.02 -1.36 -28.03
C GLY A 244 -5.80 -2.29 -28.05
N GLU A 245 -5.65 -3.16 -27.05
CA GLU A 245 -4.50 -4.04 -26.90
C GLU A 245 -4.71 -5.43 -27.52
N LEU A 246 -5.95 -5.94 -27.45
CA LEU A 246 -6.27 -7.33 -27.81
C LEU A 246 -7.23 -7.46 -29.00
N GLY A 247 -7.80 -6.36 -29.50
CA GLY A 247 -8.81 -6.38 -30.56
C GLY A 247 -10.23 -6.49 -30.00
N ALA A 248 -11.10 -7.29 -30.60
CA ALA A 248 -12.46 -7.46 -30.09
C ALA A 248 -12.46 -7.99 -28.64
N ILE A 249 -13.34 -7.46 -27.79
CA ILE A 249 -13.50 -7.92 -26.40
C ILE A 249 -14.02 -9.34 -26.34
N GLU A 250 -14.89 -9.73 -27.27
CA GLU A 250 -15.22 -11.14 -27.45
C GLU A 250 -14.12 -11.81 -28.31
N PRO A 251 -13.48 -12.92 -27.88
CA PRO A 251 -13.75 -13.78 -26.71
C PRO A 251 -12.70 -13.70 -25.58
N VAL A 252 -12.19 -12.50 -25.25
CA VAL A 252 -11.15 -12.26 -24.24
C VAL A 252 -11.51 -12.92 -22.91
N ARG A 253 -10.55 -13.67 -22.34
CA ARG A 253 -10.68 -14.33 -21.04
C ARG A 253 -10.08 -13.47 -19.94
N VAL A 254 -10.90 -13.12 -18.95
CA VAL A 254 -10.55 -12.22 -17.86
C VAL A 254 -10.60 -12.97 -16.53
N LEU A 255 -9.56 -12.86 -15.73
CA LEU A 255 -9.59 -13.21 -14.31
C LEU A 255 -9.72 -11.92 -13.50
N GLU A 256 -10.83 -11.75 -12.78
CA GLU A 256 -11.04 -10.61 -11.88
C GLU A 256 -10.79 -11.06 -10.44
N LEU A 257 -9.82 -10.43 -9.77
CA LEU A 257 -9.54 -10.63 -8.35
C LEU A 257 -10.02 -9.43 -7.55
N TYR A 258 -10.57 -9.68 -6.36
CA TYR A 258 -11.23 -8.66 -5.52
C TYR A 258 -12.47 -8.07 -6.21
N GLY A 259 -13.28 -8.92 -6.86
CA GLY A 259 -14.38 -8.44 -7.70
C GLY A 259 -15.56 -7.82 -6.95
N GLY A 260 -15.62 -7.94 -5.62
CA GLY A 260 -16.70 -7.37 -4.81
C GLY A 260 -18.07 -7.92 -5.21
N SER A 261 -19.01 -7.04 -5.54
CA SER A 261 -20.33 -7.41 -6.06
C SER A 261 -20.36 -7.60 -7.59
N GLY A 262 -19.20 -7.61 -8.24
CA GLY A 262 -19.04 -7.87 -9.67
C GLY A 262 -19.23 -6.66 -10.56
N SER A 263 -19.07 -5.42 -10.07
CA SER A 263 -19.38 -4.23 -10.87
C SER A 263 -18.54 -4.12 -12.15
N ILE A 264 -17.25 -4.46 -12.10
CA ILE A 264 -16.35 -4.43 -13.26
C ILE A 264 -16.55 -5.68 -14.11
N GLY A 265 -16.47 -6.87 -13.52
CA GLY A 265 -16.59 -8.11 -14.29
C GLY A 265 -17.94 -8.31 -14.97
N LEU A 266 -19.05 -7.89 -14.37
CA LEU A 266 -20.37 -7.94 -15.04
C LEU A 266 -20.41 -6.98 -16.24
N ASP A 267 -19.78 -5.80 -16.15
CA ASP A 267 -19.70 -4.86 -17.27
C ASP A 267 -18.89 -5.44 -18.44
N LEU A 268 -17.74 -6.06 -18.12
CA LEU A 268 -16.91 -6.75 -19.12
C LEU A 268 -17.62 -7.96 -19.75
N ALA A 269 -18.34 -8.75 -18.96
CA ALA A 269 -19.12 -9.87 -19.47
C ALA A 269 -20.25 -9.38 -20.38
N HIS A 270 -20.89 -8.26 -20.05
CA HIS A 270 -21.88 -7.61 -20.90
C HIS A 270 -21.26 -7.09 -22.21
N ALA A 271 -20.00 -6.67 -22.19
CA ALA A 271 -19.23 -6.31 -23.38
C ALA A 271 -18.71 -7.52 -24.20
N GLY A 272 -18.97 -8.76 -23.75
CA GLY A 272 -18.67 -10.00 -24.48
C GLY A 272 -17.48 -10.80 -23.95
N ALA A 273 -16.77 -10.32 -22.93
CA ALA A 273 -15.65 -11.03 -22.32
C ALA A 273 -16.13 -12.27 -21.55
N ARG A 274 -15.24 -13.27 -21.38
CA ARG A 274 -15.46 -14.39 -20.46
C ARG A 274 -14.73 -14.12 -19.15
N VAL A 275 -15.46 -13.94 -18.06
CA VAL A 275 -14.93 -13.49 -16.78
C VAL A 275 -15.03 -14.59 -15.72
N ASP A 276 -13.89 -14.91 -15.13
CA ASP A 276 -13.79 -15.67 -13.89
C ASP A 276 -13.50 -14.69 -12.75
N MET A 277 -14.44 -14.54 -11.83
CA MET A 277 -14.36 -13.58 -10.73
C MET A 277 -14.08 -14.29 -9.40
N VAL A 278 -13.16 -13.74 -8.60
CA VAL A 278 -12.85 -14.18 -7.24
C VAL A 278 -13.18 -13.08 -6.23
N GLU A 279 -13.99 -13.43 -5.22
CA GLU A 279 -14.33 -12.56 -4.09
C GLU A 279 -14.37 -13.35 -2.78
N SER A 280 -13.75 -12.81 -1.73
CA SER A 280 -13.67 -13.44 -0.40
C SER A 280 -14.94 -13.28 0.45
N PHE A 281 -15.69 -12.20 0.23
CA PHE A 281 -16.91 -11.90 0.97
C PHE A 281 -18.12 -12.58 0.31
N GLY A 282 -18.51 -13.73 0.87
CA GLY A 282 -19.58 -14.59 0.35
C GLY A 282 -20.86 -13.87 -0.08
N PRO A 283 -21.43 -12.94 0.70
CA PRO A 283 -22.62 -12.20 0.27
C PRO A 283 -22.42 -11.38 -1.01
N ALA A 284 -21.24 -10.81 -1.24
CA ALA A 284 -20.96 -10.07 -2.47
C ALA A 284 -20.74 -11.02 -3.67
N ALA A 285 -20.09 -12.18 -3.46
CA ALA A 285 -19.99 -13.23 -4.48
C ALA A 285 -21.37 -13.76 -4.91
N GLN A 286 -22.27 -14.02 -3.94
CA GLN A 286 -23.65 -14.44 -4.21
C GLN A 286 -24.44 -13.37 -4.98
N ALA A 287 -24.27 -12.10 -4.61
CA ALA A 287 -24.85 -10.96 -5.31
C ALA A 287 -24.39 -10.89 -6.78
N ALA A 288 -23.10 -11.10 -7.05
CA ALA A 288 -22.54 -11.11 -8.39
C ALA A 288 -23.09 -12.29 -9.23
N ALA A 289 -23.14 -13.50 -8.66
CA ALA A 289 -23.69 -14.68 -9.33
C ALA A 289 -25.16 -14.47 -9.71
N LYS A 290 -25.98 -14.02 -8.75
CA LYS A 290 -27.39 -13.69 -9.00
C LYS A 290 -27.56 -12.64 -10.09
N ALA A 291 -26.78 -11.56 -10.04
CA ALA A 291 -26.83 -10.52 -11.07
C ALA A 291 -26.46 -11.04 -12.45
N SER A 292 -25.52 -11.99 -12.54
CA SER A 292 -25.12 -12.61 -13.80
C SER A 292 -26.22 -13.49 -14.40
N GLU A 293 -26.96 -14.24 -13.58
CA GLU A 293 -28.07 -15.08 -14.02
C GLU A 293 -29.22 -14.24 -14.57
N GLU A 294 -29.65 -13.22 -13.81
CA GLU A 294 -30.76 -12.36 -14.21
C GLU A 294 -30.48 -11.51 -15.45
N GLN A 295 -29.21 -11.21 -15.72
CA GLN A 295 -28.78 -10.46 -16.91
C GLN A 295 -28.41 -11.38 -18.09
N ALA A 296 -28.66 -12.69 -17.98
CA ALA A 296 -28.30 -13.69 -18.99
C ALA A 296 -26.79 -13.73 -19.34
N LEU A 297 -25.94 -13.39 -18.36
CA LEU A 297 -24.48 -13.37 -18.48
C LEU A 297 -23.80 -14.64 -17.93
N ALA A 298 -24.53 -15.55 -17.29
CA ALA A 298 -23.99 -16.74 -16.63
C ALA A 298 -23.17 -17.67 -17.56
N SER A 299 -23.37 -17.61 -18.88
CA SER A 299 -22.56 -18.36 -19.86
C SER A 299 -21.15 -17.80 -20.05
N ARG A 300 -20.94 -16.55 -19.64
CA ARG A 300 -19.67 -15.81 -19.77
C ARG A 300 -19.14 -15.28 -18.44
N PHE A 301 -19.86 -15.46 -17.32
CA PHE A 301 -19.46 -14.93 -16.02
C PHE A 301 -19.57 -16.02 -14.95
N ARG A 302 -18.44 -16.41 -14.37
CA ARG A 302 -18.38 -17.42 -13.30
C ARG A 302 -17.78 -16.80 -12.05
N VAL A 303 -18.40 -17.08 -10.91
CA VAL A 303 -17.99 -16.53 -9.61
C VAL A 303 -17.41 -17.63 -8.73
N CYS A 304 -16.32 -17.31 -8.04
CA CYS A 304 -15.72 -18.13 -7.00
C CYS A 304 -15.63 -17.35 -5.69
N CYS A 305 -16.24 -17.89 -4.64
CA CYS A 305 -16.11 -17.35 -3.30
C CYS A 305 -14.84 -17.86 -2.64
N GLY A 306 -13.87 -16.99 -2.36
CA GLY A 306 -12.62 -17.37 -1.70
C GLY A 306 -11.57 -16.26 -1.65
N ASP A 307 -10.49 -16.52 -0.91
CA ASP A 307 -9.32 -15.64 -0.91
C ASP A 307 -8.71 -15.51 -2.31
N ALA A 308 -8.29 -14.30 -2.68
CA ALA A 308 -7.80 -13.98 -4.02
C ALA A 308 -6.64 -14.88 -4.45
N PHE A 309 -5.72 -15.24 -3.54
CA PHE A 309 -4.63 -16.16 -3.85
C PHE A 309 -5.10 -17.62 -3.84
N ALA A 310 -5.76 -18.06 -2.77
CA ALA A 310 -6.12 -19.46 -2.59
C ALA A 310 -7.10 -19.97 -3.65
N ALA A 311 -8.12 -19.16 -4.00
CA ALA A 311 -9.07 -19.47 -5.06
C ALA A 311 -8.48 -19.16 -6.45
N GLY A 312 -7.77 -18.05 -6.61
CA GLY A 312 -7.13 -17.68 -7.87
C GLY A 312 -6.14 -18.75 -8.38
N ARG A 313 -5.40 -19.41 -7.49
CA ARG A 313 -4.49 -20.51 -7.85
C ARG A 313 -5.21 -21.73 -8.45
N GLN A 314 -6.51 -21.92 -8.16
CA GLN A 314 -7.30 -23.01 -8.76
C GLN A 314 -7.66 -22.72 -10.22
N PHE A 315 -7.74 -21.44 -10.57
CA PHE A 315 -7.99 -20.97 -11.93
C PHE A 315 -6.73 -20.94 -12.80
N VAL A 316 -5.58 -20.67 -12.17
CA VAL A 316 -4.29 -20.56 -12.84
C VAL A 316 -3.56 -21.90 -12.77
N VAL A 317 -4.03 -22.86 -13.57
CA VAL A 317 -3.38 -24.18 -13.71
C VAL A 317 -2.28 -24.14 -14.77
N THR A 318 -2.55 -23.44 -15.88
CA THR A 318 -1.62 -23.33 -17.01
C THR A 318 -1.39 -21.84 -17.33
N PRO A 319 -0.14 -21.40 -17.56
CA PRO A 319 0.15 -20.04 -18.03
C PRO A 319 -0.60 -19.72 -19.33
N GLY A 320 -1.04 -18.47 -19.51
CA GLY A 320 -1.79 -18.04 -20.70
C GLY A 320 -3.25 -18.48 -20.72
N THR A 321 -3.77 -19.02 -19.62
CA THR A 321 -5.20 -19.35 -19.50
C THR A 321 -6.09 -18.10 -19.59
N TYR A 322 -5.60 -16.97 -19.11
CA TYR A 322 -6.31 -15.69 -19.16
C TYR A 322 -5.54 -14.69 -20.01
N ASP A 323 -6.25 -13.95 -20.84
CA ASP A 323 -5.68 -12.86 -21.64
C ASP A 323 -5.42 -11.63 -20.77
N VAL A 324 -6.31 -11.37 -19.80
CA VAL A 324 -6.25 -10.20 -18.92
C VAL A 324 -6.51 -10.60 -17.47
N VAL A 325 -5.76 -10.01 -16.55
CA VAL A 325 -6.11 -10.03 -15.12
C VAL A 325 -6.53 -8.64 -14.67
N VAL A 326 -7.68 -8.54 -14.00
CA VAL A 326 -8.20 -7.29 -13.44
C VAL A 326 -8.13 -7.38 -11.91
N VAL A 327 -7.59 -6.35 -11.27
CA VAL A 327 -7.51 -6.28 -9.80
C VAL A 327 -7.99 -4.92 -9.29
N ASN A 328 -8.77 -4.94 -8.21
CA ASN A 328 -9.20 -3.76 -7.46
C ASN A 328 -9.02 -4.01 -5.94
N PRO A 329 -7.78 -4.08 -5.45
CA PRO A 329 -7.51 -4.46 -4.07
C PRO A 329 -7.91 -3.37 -3.05
N PRO A 330 -8.01 -3.73 -1.76
CA PRO A 330 -8.16 -2.75 -0.68
C PRO A 330 -6.94 -1.80 -0.58
N ARG A 331 -7.04 -0.74 0.24
CA ARG A 331 -5.98 0.28 0.45
C ARG A 331 -4.57 -0.27 0.74
N ARG A 332 -4.46 -1.47 1.32
CA ARG A 332 -3.18 -2.15 1.58
C ARG A 332 -2.47 -2.67 0.31
N GLY A 333 -3.13 -2.64 -0.85
CA GLY A 333 -2.63 -3.17 -2.12
C GLY A 333 -2.78 -4.69 -2.26
N LEU A 334 -2.08 -5.25 -3.24
CA LEU A 334 -2.01 -6.69 -3.50
C LEU A 334 -1.11 -7.41 -2.50
N ALA A 335 -1.58 -8.56 -2.01
CA ALA A 335 -0.71 -9.50 -1.32
C ALA A 335 0.45 -9.94 -2.25
N CYS A 336 1.60 -10.30 -1.66
CA CYS A 336 2.78 -10.74 -2.43
C CYS A 336 2.43 -11.97 -3.29
N GLU A 337 1.70 -12.91 -2.71
CA GLU A 337 1.27 -14.15 -3.31
C GLU A 337 0.32 -13.92 -4.49
N VAL A 338 -0.49 -12.86 -4.44
CA VAL A 338 -1.35 -12.47 -5.56
C VAL A 338 -0.55 -11.88 -6.72
N ARG A 339 0.50 -11.08 -6.44
CA ARG A 339 1.42 -10.59 -7.48
C ARG A 339 2.15 -11.74 -8.18
N GLU A 340 2.60 -12.72 -7.42
CA GLU A 340 3.20 -13.97 -7.92
C GLU A 340 2.20 -14.81 -8.74
N LEU A 341 0.94 -14.90 -8.30
CA LEU A 341 -0.13 -15.57 -9.03
C LEU A 341 -0.41 -14.91 -10.38
N ILE A 342 -0.46 -13.57 -10.43
CA ILE A 342 -0.63 -12.82 -11.69
C ILE A 342 0.51 -13.14 -12.65
N ALA A 343 1.74 -13.13 -12.16
CA ALA A 343 2.90 -13.47 -12.98
C ALA A 343 2.86 -14.92 -13.50
N ARG A 344 2.43 -15.88 -12.67
CA ARG A 344 2.19 -17.29 -13.06
C ARG A 344 1.10 -17.44 -14.11
N ALA A 345 0.05 -16.63 -14.03
CA ALA A 345 -1.03 -16.63 -14.99
C ALA A 345 -0.57 -16.19 -16.39
N ALA A 346 0.53 -15.45 -16.45
CA ALA A 346 1.13 -14.95 -17.68
C ALA A 346 0.14 -14.22 -18.63
N PRO A 347 -0.73 -13.30 -18.13
CA PRO A 347 -1.66 -12.60 -18.98
C PRO A 347 -0.96 -11.67 -19.98
N ARG A 348 -1.64 -11.34 -21.08
CA ARG A 348 -1.19 -10.35 -22.06
C ARG A 348 -1.31 -8.91 -21.54
N GLY A 349 -2.15 -8.70 -20.53
CA GLY A 349 -2.25 -7.42 -19.83
C GLY A 349 -2.80 -7.54 -18.41
N VAL A 350 -2.43 -6.60 -17.55
CA VAL A 350 -2.98 -6.49 -16.19
C VAL A 350 -3.59 -5.11 -16.01
N ALA A 351 -4.87 -5.07 -15.64
CA ALA A 351 -5.54 -3.86 -15.23
C ALA A 351 -5.58 -3.77 -13.70
N TYR A 352 -4.96 -2.74 -13.15
CA TYR A 352 -4.91 -2.49 -11.72
C TYR A 352 -5.65 -1.19 -11.41
N VAL A 353 -6.71 -1.27 -10.60
CA VAL A 353 -7.40 -0.11 -10.01
C VAL A 353 -6.96 0.07 -8.55
N SER A 354 -6.46 1.24 -8.18
CA SER A 354 -5.99 1.54 -6.82
C SER A 354 -6.50 2.87 -6.29
N CYS A 355 -6.90 2.89 -5.02
CA CYS A 355 -7.20 4.11 -4.27
C CYS A 355 -6.02 4.67 -3.46
N ASP A 356 -4.87 3.99 -3.46
CA ASP A 356 -3.66 4.39 -2.72
C ASP A 356 -2.43 4.36 -3.66
N PRO A 357 -1.85 5.52 -3.99
CA PRO A 357 -0.71 5.59 -4.91
C PRO A 357 0.57 4.91 -4.39
N ASP A 358 0.80 4.90 -3.08
CA ASP A 358 2.02 4.36 -2.49
C ASP A 358 2.02 2.82 -2.56
N THR A 359 0.91 2.19 -2.20
CA THR A 359 0.78 0.73 -2.30
C THR A 359 0.70 0.29 -3.75
N LEU A 360 0.09 1.09 -4.64
CA LEU A 360 0.19 0.87 -6.10
C LEU A 360 1.64 0.85 -6.56
N ALA A 361 2.44 1.88 -6.27
CA ALA A 361 3.83 1.96 -6.70
C ALA A 361 4.68 0.80 -6.17
N ARG A 362 4.50 0.42 -4.89
CA ARG A 362 5.11 -0.78 -4.29
C ARG A 362 4.78 -2.05 -5.08
N ASP A 363 3.53 -2.22 -5.48
CA ASP A 363 3.06 -3.41 -6.17
C ASP A 363 3.53 -3.45 -7.63
N LEU A 364 3.52 -2.30 -8.32
CA LEU A 364 4.08 -2.14 -9.66
C LEU A 364 5.59 -2.46 -9.67
N ASP A 365 6.34 -2.01 -8.68
CA ASP A 365 7.77 -2.29 -8.55
C ASP A 365 8.06 -3.80 -8.43
N HIS A 366 7.25 -4.53 -7.65
CA HIS A 366 7.36 -5.99 -7.58
C HIS A 366 6.92 -6.65 -8.90
N LEU A 367 5.79 -6.25 -9.48
CA LEU A 367 5.32 -6.76 -10.78
C LEU A 367 6.34 -6.52 -11.90
N ARG A 368 7.09 -5.40 -11.87
CA ARG A 368 8.17 -5.12 -12.82
C ARG A 368 9.30 -6.16 -12.73
N ARG A 369 9.65 -6.61 -11.53
CA ARG A 369 10.60 -7.72 -11.31
C ARG A 369 10.05 -9.09 -11.69
N LEU A 370 8.73 -9.21 -11.82
CA LEU A 370 8.03 -10.40 -12.29
C LEU A 370 7.72 -10.36 -13.79
N GLY A 371 8.17 -9.32 -14.49
CA GLY A 371 8.05 -9.20 -15.95
C GLY A 371 6.84 -8.41 -16.43
N TYR A 372 6.26 -7.54 -15.60
CA TYR A 372 5.14 -6.66 -15.97
C TYR A 372 5.45 -5.20 -15.71
N ALA A 373 5.52 -4.39 -16.77
CA ALA A 373 5.79 -2.97 -16.64
C ALA A 373 4.51 -2.14 -16.82
N PRO A 374 4.32 -1.06 -16.04
CA PRO A 374 3.24 -0.12 -16.27
C PRO A 374 3.46 0.62 -17.59
N SER A 375 2.51 0.49 -18.49
CA SER A 375 2.48 1.20 -19.78
C SER A 375 1.53 2.39 -19.78
N ARG A 376 0.61 2.43 -18.81
CA ARG A 376 -0.35 3.53 -18.63
C ARG A 376 -0.68 3.72 -17.17
N LEU A 377 -0.72 4.98 -16.72
CA LEU A 377 -1.18 5.39 -15.40
C LEU A 377 -2.15 6.55 -15.55
N VAL A 378 -3.42 6.34 -15.20
CA VAL A 378 -4.51 7.31 -15.38
C VAL A 378 -5.18 7.57 -14.04
N PRO A 379 -4.90 8.72 -13.41
CA PRO A 379 -5.63 9.14 -12.22
C PRO A 379 -7.08 9.51 -12.56
N PHE A 380 -7.98 9.26 -11.62
CA PHE A 380 -9.39 9.64 -11.64
C PHE A 380 -9.69 10.44 -10.38
N ASP A 381 -10.33 11.58 -10.58
CA ASP A 381 -10.90 12.34 -9.49
C ASP A 381 -12.23 11.71 -9.06
N MET A 382 -12.16 10.66 -8.25
CA MET A 382 -13.33 9.93 -7.73
C MET A 382 -14.00 10.68 -6.57
N ILE A 383 -13.26 11.54 -5.88
CA ILE A 383 -13.72 12.31 -4.71
C ILE A 383 -13.18 13.76 -4.85
N PRO A 384 -13.81 14.61 -5.67
CA PRO A 384 -13.40 16.00 -5.83
C PRO A 384 -13.41 16.74 -4.49
N GLN A 385 -12.65 17.83 -4.39
CA GLN A 385 -12.46 18.63 -3.17
C GLN A 385 -11.70 17.92 -2.05
N THR A 386 -11.08 16.78 -2.33
CA THR A 386 -10.21 16.03 -1.43
C THR A 386 -8.92 15.65 -2.12
N GLU A 387 -7.91 15.24 -1.35
CA GLU A 387 -6.64 14.72 -1.87
C GLU A 387 -6.73 13.27 -2.36
N GLU A 388 -7.87 12.59 -2.15
CA GLU A 388 -8.07 11.20 -2.55
C GLU A 388 -8.06 11.06 -4.07
N VAL A 389 -7.37 10.03 -4.56
CA VAL A 389 -7.20 9.77 -5.99
C VAL A 389 -7.34 8.28 -6.25
N GLU A 390 -8.18 7.93 -7.23
CA GLU A 390 -8.25 6.57 -7.76
C GLU A 390 -7.34 6.51 -8.99
N THR A 391 -6.58 5.44 -9.18
CA THR A 391 -5.64 5.33 -10.31
C THR A 391 -5.88 4.02 -11.04
N PHE A 392 -6.11 4.13 -12.34
CA PHE A 392 -6.08 3.00 -13.27
C PHE A 392 -4.66 2.83 -13.81
N ALA A 393 -4.10 1.63 -13.70
CA ALA A 393 -2.84 1.25 -14.30
C ALA A 393 -3.02 0.08 -15.27
N TRP A 394 -2.42 0.19 -16.46
CA TRP A 394 -2.33 -0.90 -17.42
C TRP A 394 -0.89 -1.38 -17.51
N LEU A 395 -0.66 -2.66 -17.23
CA LEU A 395 0.64 -3.29 -17.30
C LEU A 395 0.72 -4.26 -18.47
N LYS A 396 1.90 -4.34 -19.08
CA LYS A 396 2.21 -5.27 -20.17
C LYS A 396 3.40 -6.16 -19.82
N PRO A 397 3.48 -7.36 -20.41
CA PRO A 397 4.69 -8.17 -20.35
C PRO A 397 5.91 -7.38 -20.85
N GLU A 398 6.98 -7.40 -20.07
CA GLU A 398 8.27 -6.79 -20.41
C GLU A 398 9.40 -7.65 -19.83
N PRO A 399 10.59 -7.72 -20.46
CA PRO A 399 11.72 -8.45 -19.91
C PRO A 399 12.04 -8.06 -18.46
N VAL A 400 12.26 -9.07 -17.61
CA VAL A 400 12.64 -8.88 -16.20
C VAL A 400 13.93 -8.05 -16.13
N PRO A 401 14.00 -6.99 -15.31
CA PRO A 401 15.15 -6.12 -15.29
C PRO A 401 16.28 -6.76 -14.48
N ALA A 402 17.52 -6.51 -14.89
CA ALA A 402 18.69 -6.85 -14.11
C ALA A 402 18.63 -6.19 -12.71
N PRO A 403 19.27 -6.77 -11.68
CA PRO A 403 19.32 -6.16 -10.36
C PRO A 403 20.26 -4.95 -10.38
N ALA A 404 20.02 -4.02 -9.46
CA ALA A 404 20.87 -2.86 -9.27
C ALA A 404 22.25 -3.29 -8.75
N VAL A 405 23.30 -3.16 -9.55
CA VAL A 405 24.68 -3.40 -9.12
C VAL A 405 25.15 -2.24 -8.22
N LEU A 406 25.74 -2.60 -7.08
CA LEU A 406 26.33 -1.68 -6.09
C LEU A 406 27.85 -1.68 -6.15
N TYR A 407 28.44 -2.84 -6.45
CA TYR A 407 29.87 -3.06 -6.60
C TYR A 407 30.09 -4.33 -7.44
N GLU A 408 31.12 -4.35 -8.27
CA GLU A 408 31.49 -5.52 -9.07
C GLU A 408 33.00 -5.55 -9.29
N ASP A 409 33.58 -6.74 -9.21
CA ASP A 409 34.95 -7.04 -9.62
C ASP A 409 35.03 -8.44 -10.26
N GLU A 410 36.24 -8.97 -10.44
CA GLU A 410 36.48 -10.31 -11.02
C GLU A 410 35.94 -11.46 -10.16
N GLU A 411 35.77 -11.27 -8.85
CA GLU A 411 35.39 -12.33 -7.92
C GLU A 411 33.92 -12.28 -7.50
N ILE A 412 33.37 -11.07 -7.34
CA ILE A 412 32.05 -10.83 -6.76
C ILE A 412 31.23 -9.78 -7.52
N VAL A 413 29.92 -9.85 -7.27
CA VAL A 413 28.97 -8.79 -7.56
C VAL A 413 28.12 -8.56 -6.31
N ALA A 414 28.07 -7.32 -5.85
CA ALA A 414 27.15 -6.88 -4.81
C ALA A 414 25.97 -6.17 -5.46
N VAL A 415 24.77 -6.59 -5.11
CA VAL A 415 23.54 -6.05 -5.69
C VAL A 415 22.59 -5.56 -4.61
N ASP A 416 21.74 -4.62 -4.99
CA ASP A 416 20.66 -4.14 -4.13
C ASP A 416 19.45 -5.06 -4.27
N LYS A 417 19.23 -5.88 -3.24
CA LYS A 417 18.11 -6.82 -3.22
C LYS A 417 16.83 -6.09 -2.81
N ALA A 418 15.80 -6.20 -3.63
CA ALA A 418 14.46 -5.72 -3.32
C ALA A 418 13.72 -6.67 -2.32
N PRO A 419 12.70 -6.19 -1.57
CA PRO A 419 11.84 -7.09 -0.80
C PRO A 419 10.97 -7.96 -1.71
N HIS A 420 10.33 -8.98 -1.12
CA HIS A 420 9.40 -9.92 -1.78
C HIS A 420 10.04 -10.89 -2.80
N GLU A 421 11.34 -10.77 -3.01
CA GLU A 421 12.12 -11.65 -3.88
C GLU A 421 12.99 -12.59 -3.04
N PRO A 422 12.96 -13.92 -3.23
CA PRO A 422 13.88 -14.81 -2.54
C PRO A 422 15.31 -14.64 -3.10
N THR A 423 16.33 -14.81 -2.24
CA THR A 423 17.73 -14.72 -2.70
C THR A 423 18.05 -15.84 -3.71
N THR A 424 17.62 -17.07 -3.43
CA THR A 424 17.77 -18.25 -4.29
C THR A 424 16.40 -18.73 -4.76
N PRO A 425 16.31 -19.49 -5.87
CA PRO A 425 15.05 -20.05 -6.33
C PRO A 425 14.29 -20.81 -5.23
N GLN A 426 12.98 -20.59 -5.15
CA GLN A 426 12.03 -21.26 -4.26
C GLN A 426 10.77 -21.57 -5.07
N ALA A 427 10.12 -22.70 -4.83
CA ALA A 427 9.02 -23.17 -5.69
C ALA A 427 7.82 -22.20 -5.68
N GLU A 428 7.62 -21.51 -4.56
CA GLU A 428 6.51 -20.60 -4.31
C GLU A 428 6.66 -19.26 -5.07
N HIS A 429 7.85 -18.95 -5.56
CA HIS A 429 8.17 -17.68 -6.24
C HIS A 429 8.49 -17.88 -7.72
N MET A 430 8.04 -16.96 -8.57
CA MET A 430 8.32 -16.99 -10.01
C MET A 430 9.76 -16.67 -10.37
N SER A 431 10.42 -15.88 -9.53
CA SER A 431 11.78 -15.41 -9.76
C SER A 431 12.59 -15.42 -8.46
N SER A 432 13.89 -15.17 -8.59
CA SER A 432 14.79 -14.97 -7.47
C SER A 432 15.87 -13.96 -7.84
N LEU A 433 16.48 -13.34 -6.84
CA LEU A 433 17.60 -12.43 -7.05
C LEU A 433 18.70 -13.14 -7.86
N LEU A 434 19.06 -14.37 -7.51
CA LEU A 434 20.10 -15.13 -8.20
C LEU A 434 19.79 -15.36 -9.68
N ALA A 435 18.52 -15.61 -10.03
CA ALA A 435 18.11 -15.76 -11.43
C ALA A 435 18.36 -14.48 -12.23
N ARG A 436 18.09 -13.32 -11.64
CA ARG A 436 18.34 -12.01 -12.27
C ARG A 436 19.82 -11.63 -12.26
N VAL A 437 20.58 -11.98 -11.22
CA VAL A 437 22.03 -11.73 -11.21
C VAL A 437 22.71 -12.50 -12.33
N ARG A 438 22.28 -13.73 -12.63
CA ARG A 438 22.82 -14.56 -13.73
C ARG A 438 22.59 -14.01 -15.13
N THR A 439 21.75 -12.98 -15.29
CA THR A 439 21.60 -12.28 -16.58
C THR A 439 22.67 -11.21 -16.79
N LEU A 440 23.47 -10.89 -15.77
CA LEU A 440 24.62 -10.02 -15.89
C LEU A 440 25.79 -10.75 -16.58
N GLU A 441 26.71 -9.98 -17.15
CA GLU A 441 27.89 -10.54 -17.80
C GLU A 441 28.82 -11.22 -16.77
N GLY A 442 29.35 -12.40 -17.10
CA GLY A 442 30.30 -13.11 -16.23
C GLY A 442 29.72 -13.71 -14.93
N THR A 443 28.39 -13.73 -14.73
CA THR A 443 27.75 -14.20 -13.50
C THR A 443 26.93 -15.49 -13.67
N SER A 444 26.99 -16.18 -14.80
CA SER A 444 26.17 -17.38 -15.06
C SER A 444 26.33 -18.48 -14.00
N GLY A 445 27.56 -18.68 -13.51
CA GLY A 445 27.92 -19.64 -12.46
C GLY A 445 27.83 -19.12 -11.02
N CYS A 446 27.21 -17.95 -10.81
CA CYS A 446 27.28 -17.27 -9.54
C CYS A 446 26.51 -17.99 -8.40
N VAL A 447 27.00 -17.76 -7.17
CA VAL A 447 26.49 -18.36 -5.93
C VAL A 447 26.39 -17.26 -4.87
N PRO A 448 25.27 -17.15 -4.12
CA PRO A 448 25.16 -16.15 -3.07
C PRO A 448 26.14 -16.45 -1.93
N VAL A 449 26.94 -15.46 -1.52
CA VAL A 449 27.85 -15.57 -0.36
C VAL A 449 27.04 -15.62 0.93
N ARG A 450 25.99 -14.79 1.02
CA ARG A 450 25.04 -14.78 2.13
C ARG A 450 23.63 -14.50 1.62
N ARG A 451 22.65 -15.18 2.21
CA ARG A 451 21.23 -15.01 1.87
C ARG A 451 20.58 -13.98 2.77
N LEU A 452 19.76 -13.14 2.17
CA LEU A 452 18.76 -12.35 2.88
C LEU A 452 17.41 -13.09 2.81
N ASP A 453 16.61 -12.95 3.87
CA ASP A 453 15.23 -13.42 3.90
C ASP A 453 14.42 -12.80 2.74
N VAL A 454 13.31 -13.43 2.34
CA VAL A 454 12.43 -12.95 1.26
C VAL A 454 11.98 -11.50 1.48
N GLY A 455 11.49 -11.20 2.70
CA GLY A 455 11.11 -9.83 3.09
C GLY A 455 12.28 -8.90 3.42
N GLY A 456 13.52 -9.41 3.47
CA GLY A 456 14.72 -8.60 3.65
C GLY A 456 15.11 -7.87 2.37
N SER A 457 15.66 -6.67 2.49
CA SER A 457 16.16 -5.86 1.36
C SER A 457 17.57 -5.33 1.65
N GLY A 458 18.22 -4.75 0.64
CA GLY A 458 19.52 -4.09 0.74
C GLY A 458 20.68 -4.91 0.18
N VAL A 459 21.90 -4.63 0.64
CA VAL A 459 23.13 -5.20 0.07
C VAL A 459 23.12 -6.74 0.16
N CYS A 460 23.19 -7.40 -0.99
CA CYS A 460 23.35 -8.85 -1.11
C CYS A 460 24.60 -9.16 -1.95
N LEU A 461 25.50 -9.97 -1.38
CA LEU A 461 26.77 -10.32 -1.99
C LEU A 461 26.67 -11.67 -2.71
N VAL A 462 27.05 -11.70 -3.98
CA VAL A 462 27.07 -12.89 -4.82
C VAL A 462 28.48 -13.08 -5.38
N ALA A 463 29.02 -14.28 -5.25
CA ALA A 463 30.31 -14.62 -5.83
C ALA A 463 30.11 -15.15 -7.26
N LYS A 464 30.98 -14.76 -8.20
CA LYS A 464 30.91 -15.18 -9.61
C LYS A 464 31.17 -16.68 -9.81
N SER A 465 31.84 -17.33 -8.85
CA SER A 465 32.09 -18.78 -8.83
C SER A 465 31.95 -19.38 -7.44
N ALA A 466 31.79 -20.71 -7.36
CA ALA A 466 31.76 -21.43 -6.10
C ALA A 466 33.10 -21.34 -5.32
N GLY A 467 34.24 -21.28 -6.05
CA GLY A 467 35.56 -21.11 -5.43
C GLY A 467 35.75 -19.74 -4.78
N HIS A 468 35.17 -18.69 -5.37
CA HIS A 468 35.12 -17.37 -4.76
C HIS A 468 34.18 -17.36 -3.55
N ALA A 469 33.03 -18.05 -3.63
CA ALA A 469 32.01 -18.03 -2.59
C ALA A 469 32.53 -18.46 -1.21
N ALA A 470 33.34 -19.53 -1.13
CA ALA A 470 33.88 -20.01 0.14
C ALA A 470 34.80 -18.98 0.81
N ARG A 471 35.77 -18.44 0.04
CA ARG A 471 36.72 -17.44 0.51
C ARG A 471 36.03 -16.13 0.93
N TRP A 472 35.01 -15.70 0.20
CA TRP A 472 34.23 -14.52 0.58
C TRP A 472 33.29 -14.79 1.78
N ALA A 473 32.83 -16.02 1.96
CA ALA A 473 32.10 -16.41 3.17
C ALA A 473 33.01 -16.35 4.41
N ASP A 474 34.26 -16.78 4.29
CA ASP A 474 35.26 -16.65 5.37
C ASP A 474 35.54 -15.18 5.69
N ALA A 475 35.76 -14.34 4.66
CA ALA A 475 35.93 -12.90 4.83
C ALA A 475 34.73 -12.22 5.52
N MET A 476 33.50 -12.69 5.26
CA MET A 476 32.28 -12.22 5.92
C MET A 476 32.13 -12.69 7.36
N ASN A 477 32.76 -13.80 7.73
CA ASN A 477 32.78 -14.35 9.09
C ASN A 477 33.95 -13.80 9.93
N ASP A 478 34.88 -13.07 9.31
CA ASP A 478 35.99 -12.43 10.01
C ASP A 478 35.48 -11.44 11.08
N PRO A 479 36.06 -11.40 12.29
CA PRO A 479 35.65 -10.49 13.35
C PRO A 479 35.72 -8.99 13.02
N SER A 480 36.44 -8.60 11.96
CA SER A 480 36.49 -7.23 11.44
C SER A 480 35.38 -6.91 10.44
N ALA A 481 34.68 -7.92 9.91
CA ALA A 481 33.55 -7.74 9.03
C ALA A 481 32.32 -7.24 9.80
N ARG A 482 31.53 -6.37 9.17
CA ARG A 482 30.33 -5.77 9.75
C ARG A 482 29.20 -5.80 8.72
N VAL A 483 28.13 -6.49 9.07
CA VAL A 483 26.86 -6.40 8.35
C VAL A 483 25.92 -5.52 9.16
N ILE A 484 25.52 -4.39 8.59
CA ILE A 484 24.76 -3.38 9.30
C ILE A 484 23.36 -3.32 8.72
N PHE A 485 22.37 -3.45 9.60
CA PHE A 485 20.95 -3.38 9.25
C PHE A 485 20.31 -2.14 9.85
N VAL A 486 19.34 -1.58 9.12
CA VAL A 486 18.30 -0.70 9.66
C VAL A 486 17.07 -1.55 9.92
N VAL A 487 16.54 -1.48 11.14
CA VAL A 487 15.42 -2.31 11.60
C VAL A 487 14.38 -1.47 12.31
N GLY A 488 13.12 -1.60 11.91
CA GLY A 488 11.98 -1.04 12.62
C GLY A 488 11.37 -2.06 13.57
N CYS A 489 11.23 -1.72 14.85
CA CYS A 489 10.73 -2.65 15.86
C CYS A 489 9.67 -2.06 16.78
N ARG A 490 8.84 -2.93 17.34
CA ARG A 490 7.73 -2.56 18.21
C ARG A 490 8.24 -1.90 19.51
N GLY A 491 7.61 -0.81 19.93
CA GLY A 491 7.91 -0.13 21.17
C GLY A 491 9.22 0.67 21.16
N ILE A 492 9.51 1.28 22.32
CA ILE A 492 10.69 2.11 22.52
C ILE A 492 11.79 1.28 23.20
N THR A 493 12.84 0.93 22.47
CA THR A 493 13.97 0.16 23.02
C THR A 493 14.86 1.04 23.91
N PRO A 494 15.76 0.45 24.73
CA PRO A 494 16.93 1.16 25.24
C PRO A 494 17.75 1.82 24.12
N GLY A 495 18.51 2.86 24.46
CA GLY A 495 19.29 3.63 23.47
C GLY A 495 20.40 2.83 22.77
N LYS A 496 20.93 1.80 23.44
CA LYS A 496 21.88 0.82 22.91
C LYS A 496 21.77 -0.47 23.70
N GLY A 497 22.14 -1.60 23.08
CA GLY A 497 22.12 -2.89 23.77
C GLY A 497 22.85 -3.99 23.01
N SER A 498 23.02 -5.11 23.70
CA SER A 498 23.60 -6.34 23.15
C SER A 498 22.73 -7.51 23.61
N ILE A 499 22.30 -8.34 22.66
CA ILE A 499 21.45 -9.50 22.91
C ILE A 499 22.29 -10.72 22.60
N THR A 500 22.59 -11.54 23.61
CA THR A 500 23.31 -12.81 23.47
C THR A 500 22.36 -13.93 23.85
N ARG A 501 22.05 -14.82 22.92
CA ARG A 501 21.14 -15.96 23.14
C ARG A 501 21.53 -17.15 22.29
N GLU A 502 21.17 -18.33 22.77
CA GLU A 502 21.30 -19.55 21.99
C GLU A 502 20.18 -19.66 20.96
N LEU A 503 20.57 -19.98 19.74
CA LEU A 503 19.70 -20.22 18.62
C LEU A 503 19.79 -21.69 18.24
N ARG A 504 18.64 -22.37 18.25
CA ARG A 504 18.53 -23.70 17.68
C ARG A 504 18.71 -23.67 16.16
N GLU A 505 19.69 -24.41 15.65
CA GLU A 505 20.02 -24.59 14.24
C GLU A 505 20.27 -26.07 13.94
N GLN A 506 19.53 -26.66 13.00
CA GLN A 506 19.70 -28.07 12.62
C GLN A 506 19.75 -29.05 13.81
N GLY A 507 19.02 -28.73 14.89
CA GLY A 507 18.99 -29.53 16.12
C GLY A 507 20.06 -29.19 17.16
N ARG A 508 21.06 -28.35 16.85
CA ARG A 508 22.12 -27.90 17.77
C ARG A 508 21.85 -26.50 18.31
N MET A 509 22.33 -26.19 19.51
CA MET A 509 22.25 -24.86 20.10
C MET A 509 23.54 -24.10 19.80
N VAL A 510 23.41 -22.93 19.17
CA VAL A 510 24.56 -22.08 18.82
C VAL A 510 24.40 -20.72 19.48
N GLN A 511 25.44 -20.25 20.16
CA GLN A 511 25.43 -18.91 20.77
C GLN A 511 25.52 -17.84 19.69
N ALA A 512 24.58 -16.89 19.72
CA ALA A 512 24.51 -15.79 18.78
C ALA A 512 24.41 -14.46 19.53
N ARG A 513 25.06 -13.43 18.99
CA ARG A 513 25.10 -12.09 19.56
C ARG A 513 24.67 -11.04 18.54
N THR A 514 23.89 -10.07 19.00
CA THR A 514 23.41 -8.95 18.18
C THR A 514 23.49 -7.66 18.95
N ARG A 515 24.24 -6.69 18.41
CA ARG A 515 24.35 -5.35 18.97
C ARG A 515 23.37 -4.43 18.26
N TYR A 516 22.78 -3.52 19.00
CA TYR A 516 21.91 -2.49 18.41
C TYR A 516 22.12 -1.13 19.05
N ARG A 517 21.81 -0.09 18.28
CA ARG A 517 21.69 1.30 18.74
C ARG A 517 20.39 1.87 18.21
N ARG A 518 19.59 2.48 19.08
CA ARG A 518 18.39 3.21 18.68
C ARG A 518 18.81 4.50 17.98
N LEU A 519 18.33 4.66 16.75
CA LEU A 519 18.56 5.84 15.93
C LEU A 519 17.45 6.86 16.18
N ALA A 520 16.20 6.45 16.03
CA ALA A 520 15.04 7.33 16.16
C ALA A 520 13.85 6.61 16.82
N VAL A 521 12.87 7.40 17.23
CA VAL A 521 11.54 6.92 17.64
C VAL A 521 10.52 7.53 16.68
N PHE A 522 9.57 6.72 16.20
CA PHE A 522 8.51 7.13 15.28
C PHE A 522 7.22 6.42 15.67
N ALA A 523 6.09 7.13 15.76
CA ALA A 523 4.79 6.55 16.12
C ALA A 523 4.80 5.59 17.34
N GLY A 524 5.65 5.83 18.36
CA GLY A 524 5.80 4.93 19.52
C GLY A 524 6.65 3.67 19.28
N HIS A 525 7.37 3.61 18.17
CA HIS A 525 8.22 2.51 17.71
C HIS A 525 9.67 2.96 17.50
N SER A 526 10.62 2.02 17.48
CA SER A 526 12.05 2.34 17.36
C SER A 526 12.60 1.99 15.99
N ILE A 527 13.48 2.86 15.47
CA ILE A 527 14.40 2.53 14.36
C ILE A 527 15.78 2.25 14.94
N LEU A 528 16.32 1.08 14.63
CA LEU A 528 17.58 0.59 15.15
C LEU A 528 18.62 0.44 14.04
N ARG A 529 19.87 0.79 14.37
CA ARG A 529 21.04 0.25 13.68
C ARG A 529 21.41 -1.06 14.38
N VAL A 530 21.39 -2.16 13.64
CA VAL A 530 21.61 -3.51 14.17
C VAL A 530 22.81 -4.15 13.50
N VAL A 531 23.70 -4.77 14.28
CA VAL A 531 24.89 -5.48 13.82
C VAL A 531 24.87 -6.88 14.45
N PRO A 532 24.48 -7.93 13.71
CA PRO A 532 24.68 -9.30 14.16
C PRO A 532 26.17 -9.67 14.05
N GLU A 533 26.72 -10.31 15.09
CA GLU A 533 28.13 -10.75 15.08
C GLU A 533 28.31 -12.07 14.32
N GLN A 534 27.26 -12.88 14.26
CA GLN A 534 27.21 -14.15 13.52
C GLN A 534 26.13 -14.10 12.43
N ALA A 535 26.08 -15.14 11.59
CA ALA A 535 25.18 -15.23 10.45
C ALA A 535 24.16 -16.37 10.61
N HIS A 536 23.24 -16.25 11.57
CA HIS A 536 22.20 -17.27 11.81
C HIS A 536 20.84 -16.88 11.19
N PRO A 537 20.02 -17.84 10.71
CA PRO A 537 18.70 -17.57 10.16
C PRO A 537 17.78 -16.88 11.18
N HIS A 538 17.13 -15.80 10.72
CA HIS A 538 16.21 -14.99 11.52
C HIS A 538 16.79 -14.46 12.85
N GLN A 539 18.11 -14.41 13.02
CA GLN A 539 18.76 -14.04 14.27
C GLN A 539 18.26 -12.71 14.84
N ILE A 540 18.27 -11.64 14.03
CA ILE A 540 17.82 -10.30 14.42
C ILE A 540 16.37 -10.34 14.92
N ARG A 541 15.50 -10.98 14.14
CA ARG A 541 14.07 -11.10 14.41
C ARG A 541 13.80 -11.83 15.73
N ARG A 542 14.46 -12.98 15.94
CA ARG A 542 14.36 -13.80 17.16
C ARG A 542 14.90 -13.05 18.39
N HIS A 543 16.04 -12.38 18.26
CA HIS A 543 16.66 -11.63 19.35
C HIS A 543 15.81 -10.43 19.78
N LEU A 544 15.30 -9.66 18.83
CA LEU A 544 14.47 -8.50 19.13
C LEU A 544 13.10 -8.90 19.72
N ALA A 545 12.48 -9.97 19.19
CA ALA A 545 11.26 -10.52 19.79
C ALA A 545 11.49 -11.01 21.23
N ALA A 546 12.63 -11.67 21.49
CA ALA A 546 13.00 -12.19 22.81
C ALA A 546 13.16 -11.13 23.90
N ILE A 547 13.41 -9.87 23.53
CA ILE A 547 13.49 -8.73 24.47
C ILE A 547 12.22 -7.87 24.46
N GLY A 548 11.11 -8.37 23.89
CA GLY A 548 9.82 -7.66 23.87
C GLY A 548 9.67 -6.61 22.77
N HIS A 549 10.63 -6.52 21.84
CA HIS A 549 10.66 -5.53 20.77
C HIS A 549 10.69 -6.19 19.38
N PRO A 550 9.71 -7.03 19.01
CA PRO A 550 9.75 -7.72 17.73
C PRO A 550 9.81 -6.76 16.52
N VAL A 551 10.39 -7.24 15.42
CA VAL A 551 10.48 -6.50 14.16
C VAL A 551 9.08 -6.26 13.59
N LEU A 552 8.82 -5.03 13.11
CA LEU A 552 7.55 -4.66 12.48
C LEU A 552 7.38 -5.41 11.15
N GLY A 553 6.16 -5.86 10.86
CA GLY A 553 5.84 -6.64 9.67
C GLY A 553 6.33 -8.09 9.70
N ASP A 554 6.89 -8.56 10.82
CA ASP A 554 7.30 -9.95 10.99
C ASP A 554 6.09 -10.85 11.31
N GLN A 555 5.65 -11.66 10.37
CA GLN A 555 4.52 -12.58 10.58
C GLN A 555 4.84 -13.76 11.51
N ARG A 556 6.12 -14.11 11.69
CA ARG A 556 6.52 -15.32 12.44
C ARG A 556 6.85 -15.04 13.90
N TYR A 557 7.59 -13.96 14.16
CA TYR A 557 8.03 -13.57 15.50
C TYR A 557 7.44 -12.22 15.95
N GLY A 558 6.59 -11.60 15.12
CA GLY A 558 6.04 -10.28 15.36
C GLY A 558 4.73 -10.24 16.12
N HIS A 559 4.22 -9.03 16.29
CA HIS A 559 2.98 -8.76 17.00
C HIS A 559 1.85 -8.51 16.00
N GLY A 560 0.95 -9.49 15.84
CA GLY A 560 -0.11 -9.49 14.83
C GLY A 560 -0.94 -8.19 14.75
N PRO A 561 -1.49 -7.66 15.86
CA PRO A 561 -2.26 -6.42 15.82
C PRO A 561 -1.45 -5.20 15.35
N THR A 562 -0.17 -5.10 15.74
CA THR A 562 0.70 -4.01 15.29
C THR A 562 1.05 -4.15 13.81
N ASN A 563 1.34 -5.38 13.35
CA ASN A 563 1.61 -5.62 11.94
C ASN A 563 0.40 -5.27 11.08
N ARG A 564 -0.81 -5.69 11.47
CA ARG A 564 -2.05 -5.34 10.76
C ARG A 564 -2.26 -3.83 10.69
N PHE A 565 -2.00 -3.12 11.78
CA PHE A 565 -2.06 -1.65 11.78
C PHE A 565 -1.10 -1.04 10.76
N PHE A 566 0.17 -1.47 10.75
CA PHE A 566 1.17 -0.95 9.81
C PHE A 566 0.90 -1.33 8.35
N GLU A 567 0.39 -2.54 8.11
CA GLU A 567 -0.02 -3.00 6.78
C GLU A 567 -1.20 -2.16 6.26
N GLU A 568 -2.26 -2.01 7.07
CA GLU A 568 -3.48 -1.29 6.66
C GLU A 568 -3.32 0.22 6.56
N LYS A 569 -2.49 0.84 7.42
CA LYS A 569 -2.34 2.30 7.50
C LYS A 569 -1.11 2.84 6.79
N HIS A 570 -0.06 2.04 6.68
CA HIS A 570 1.24 2.49 6.20
C HIS A 570 1.81 1.62 5.06
N GLY A 571 1.06 0.59 4.61
CA GLY A 571 1.44 -0.23 3.46
C GLY A 571 2.64 -1.17 3.70
N LEU A 572 3.03 -1.39 4.96
CA LEU A 572 4.14 -2.28 5.31
C LEU A 572 3.67 -3.75 5.30
N ASP A 573 3.86 -4.44 4.18
CA ASP A 573 3.46 -5.82 3.94
C ASP A 573 4.58 -6.85 4.15
N ARG A 574 5.71 -6.42 4.73
CA ARG A 574 6.92 -7.23 4.92
C ARG A 574 7.73 -6.78 6.13
N THR A 575 8.73 -7.58 6.51
CA THR A 575 9.60 -7.27 7.65
C THR A 575 10.38 -5.97 7.46
N PHE A 576 10.30 -5.03 8.41
CA PHE A 576 11.10 -3.81 8.42
C PHE A 576 12.56 -4.13 8.79
N GLN A 577 13.28 -4.72 7.85
CA GLN A 577 14.68 -5.08 7.96
C GLN A 577 15.38 -4.83 6.62
N HIS A 578 16.45 -4.05 6.65
CA HIS A 578 17.19 -3.65 5.45
C HIS A 578 18.70 -3.67 5.73
N CYS A 579 19.47 -4.41 4.94
CA CYS A 579 20.92 -4.48 4.98
C CYS A 579 21.50 -3.22 4.33
N VAL A 580 21.71 -2.17 5.12
CA VAL A 580 22.10 -0.85 4.59
C VAL A 580 23.57 -0.79 4.21
N ARG A 581 24.43 -1.60 4.86
CA ARG A 581 25.88 -1.51 4.69
C ARG A 581 26.60 -2.81 5.01
N LEU A 582 27.57 -3.15 4.17
CA LEU A 582 28.57 -4.19 4.39
C LEU A 582 29.94 -3.53 4.50
N GLU A 583 30.72 -3.94 5.51
CA GLU A 583 32.11 -3.56 5.63
C GLU A 583 32.94 -4.83 5.83
N LEU A 584 33.95 -5.06 5.00
CA LEU A 584 34.80 -6.24 5.07
C LEU A 584 36.14 -5.97 4.40
N THR A 585 37.11 -6.83 4.63
CA THR A 585 38.39 -6.78 3.92
C THR A 585 38.30 -7.68 2.69
N HIS A 586 38.64 -7.15 1.52
CA HIS A 586 38.68 -7.91 0.29
C HIS A 586 39.73 -9.03 0.44
N PRO A 587 39.37 -10.32 0.28
CA PRO A 587 40.24 -11.43 0.64
C PRO A 587 41.50 -11.55 -0.24
N THR A 588 41.41 -11.11 -1.50
CA THR A 588 42.55 -11.13 -2.44
C THR A 588 43.41 -9.88 -2.40
N THR A 589 42.79 -8.70 -2.37
CA THR A 589 43.52 -7.43 -2.50
C THR A 589 43.89 -6.81 -1.14
N GLY A 590 43.27 -7.24 -0.04
CA GLY A 590 43.51 -6.71 1.31
C GLY A 590 42.89 -5.33 1.57
N TYR A 591 42.22 -4.72 0.59
CA TYR A 591 41.58 -3.41 0.76
C TYR A 591 40.37 -3.51 1.69
N ARG A 592 40.15 -2.47 2.49
CA ARG A 592 38.90 -2.33 3.23
C ARG A 592 37.80 -1.91 2.26
N LEU A 593 36.82 -2.78 2.07
CA LEU A 593 35.67 -2.58 1.21
C LEU A 593 34.45 -2.19 2.06
N VAL A 594 33.78 -1.12 1.64
CA VAL A 594 32.52 -0.65 2.21
C VAL A 594 31.52 -0.56 1.08
N ILE A 595 30.41 -1.29 1.18
CA ILE A 595 29.32 -1.30 0.20
C ILE A 595 28.05 -0.85 0.90
N GLU A 596 27.33 0.10 0.31
CA GLU A 596 26.11 0.64 0.86
C GLU A 596 24.93 0.50 -0.11
N SER A 597 23.74 0.28 0.46
CA SER A 597 22.45 0.38 -0.21
C SER A 597 21.64 1.48 0.45
N SER A 598 20.93 2.27 -0.35
CA SER A 598 19.94 3.20 0.15
C SER A 598 18.74 2.46 0.72
N LEU A 599 18.20 2.95 1.84
CA LEU A 599 17.01 2.38 2.47
C LEU A 599 15.90 2.13 1.44
N ALA A 600 15.37 0.91 1.43
CA ALA A 600 14.39 0.48 0.45
C ALA A 600 13.21 1.47 0.34
N PRO A 601 12.75 1.80 -0.90
CA PRO A 601 11.65 2.73 -1.16
C PRO A 601 10.41 2.56 -0.26
N ASP A 602 9.93 1.32 -0.12
CA ASP A 602 8.74 0.97 0.67
C ASP A 602 8.89 1.29 2.16
N LEU A 603 10.10 1.12 2.72
CA LEU A 603 10.39 1.49 4.11
C LEU A 603 10.48 3.00 4.29
N ARG A 604 11.03 3.73 3.31
CA ARG A 604 11.04 5.20 3.34
C ARG A 604 9.61 5.73 3.33
N THR A 605 8.75 5.18 2.47
CA THR A 605 7.33 5.52 2.42
C THR A 605 6.61 5.18 3.73
N THR A 606 6.90 4.01 4.32
CA THR A 606 6.36 3.63 5.63
C THR A 606 6.73 4.66 6.71
N LEU A 607 8.01 5.08 6.76
CA LEU A 607 8.48 6.10 7.71
C LEU A 607 7.84 7.46 7.47
N HIS A 608 7.72 7.88 6.21
CA HIS A 608 7.07 9.13 5.84
C HIS A 608 5.60 9.14 6.31
N ARG A 609 4.85 8.06 6.07
CA ARG A 609 3.43 7.93 6.45
C ARG A 609 3.18 7.81 7.95
N SER A 610 4.16 7.32 8.73
CA SER A 610 3.98 7.04 10.16
C SER A 610 4.65 8.07 11.10
N GLY A 611 5.75 8.68 10.67
CA GLY A 611 6.53 9.64 11.48
C GLY A 611 6.79 10.98 10.80
N GLY A 612 6.31 11.17 9.57
CA GLY A 612 6.50 12.39 8.78
C GLY A 612 7.92 12.59 8.25
N SER A 613 8.10 13.69 7.51
CA SER A 613 9.39 14.14 6.98
C SER A 613 10.52 14.32 8.02
N PRO A 614 10.27 14.75 9.28
CA PRO A 614 11.35 14.94 10.25
C PRO A 614 12.14 13.69 10.59
N THR A 615 11.48 12.52 10.64
CA THR A 615 12.17 11.25 10.94
C THR A 615 13.13 10.87 9.82
N LEU A 616 12.72 11.03 8.56
CA LEU A 616 13.59 10.77 7.41
C LEU A 616 14.77 11.74 7.35
N LEU A 617 14.53 13.04 7.57
CA LEU A 617 15.60 14.05 7.62
C LEU A 617 16.60 13.75 8.74
N PHE A 618 16.11 13.38 9.93
CA PHE A 618 16.97 13.00 11.05
C PHE A 618 17.82 11.76 10.73
N LEU A 619 17.21 10.72 10.13
CA LEU A 619 17.94 9.51 9.73
C LEU A 619 18.96 9.81 8.63
N ALA A 620 18.65 10.70 7.69
CA ALA A 620 19.57 11.18 6.67
C ALA A 620 20.80 11.87 7.31
N HIS A 621 20.58 12.80 8.25
CA HIS A 621 21.65 13.46 8.99
C HIS A 621 22.50 12.47 9.81
N LYS A 622 21.93 11.35 10.27
CA LYS A 622 22.68 10.29 10.96
C LYS A 622 23.40 9.34 10.00
N HIS A 623 23.39 9.60 8.69
CA HIS A 623 23.87 8.70 7.64
C HIS A 623 23.29 7.28 7.76
N ALA A 624 22.07 7.18 8.32
CA ALA A 624 21.43 5.91 8.61
C ALA A 624 20.60 5.38 7.43
N LEU A 625 20.34 6.22 6.43
CA LEU A 625 19.61 5.81 5.23
C LEU A 625 20.50 5.13 4.19
N GLY A 626 21.81 5.07 4.41
CA GLY A 626 22.78 4.57 3.44
C GLY A 626 22.94 5.49 2.23
N THR A 627 24.00 5.26 1.48
CA THR A 627 24.16 5.78 0.12
C THR A 627 24.17 4.61 -0.86
N ARG A 628 23.99 4.85 -2.15
CA ARG A 628 24.11 3.80 -3.16
C ARG A 628 25.53 3.84 -3.72
N GLY A 629 26.31 2.78 -3.49
CA GLY A 629 27.66 2.67 -4.04
C GLY A 629 28.64 1.99 -3.08
N TYR A 630 29.93 2.25 -3.30
CA TYR A 630 31.01 1.66 -2.50
C TYR A 630 32.16 2.64 -2.27
N SER A 631 33.02 2.31 -1.30
CA SER A 631 34.34 2.90 -1.14
C SER A 631 35.35 1.82 -0.79
N SER A 632 36.57 1.96 -1.29
CA SER A 632 37.70 1.09 -0.96
C SER A 632 38.84 1.93 -0.40
N ILE A 633 39.45 1.46 0.69
CA ILE A 633 40.58 2.13 1.34
C ILE A 633 41.72 1.11 1.45
N PRO A 634 42.95 1.44 1.00
CA PRO A 634 44.09 0.55 1.18
C PRO A 634 44.31 0.28 2.68
N PRO A 635 44.83 -0.91 3.05
CA PRO A 635 45.18 -1.18 4.43
C PRO A 635 46.14 -0.10 4.94
N ALA A 636 46.01 0.29 6.22
CA ALA A 636 46.92 1.26 6.81
C ALA A 636 48.36 0.75 6.64
N PRO A 637 49.33 1.62 6.27
CA PRO A 637 50.72 1.21 6.19
C PRO A 637 51.12 0.62 7.54
N ASP A 638 51.67 -0.59 7.49
CA ASP A 638 52.04 -1.34 8.66
C ASP A 638 52.96 -0.47 9.52
N LYS A 639 52.51 -0.06 10.71
CA LYS A 639 53.41 0.52 11.71
C LYS A 639 54.18 -0.65 12.33
N GLY A 640 55.04 -1.23 11.51
CA GLY A 640 55.89 -2.33 11.87
C GLY A 640 56.70 -1.96 13.10
N ARG A 641 56.63 -2.84 14.10
CA ARG A 641 57.81 -3.18 14.87
C ARG A 641 58.88 -3.57 13.86
N ASP A 642 59.85 -2.70 13.64
CA ASP A 642 61.25 -3.05 13.82
C ASP A 642 62.10 -1.80 13.93
N SER A 643 62.65 -1.63 15.12
CA SER A 643 63.81 -0.83 15.44
C SER A 643 65.05 -1.44 14.78
N PHE A 644 65.78 -0.69 13.95
CA PHE A 644 67.24 -0.78 13.89
C PHE A 644 67.85 0.51 13.30
N VAL A 645 68.60 1.19 14.15
CA VAL A 645 69.64 2.22 13.91
C VAL A 645 70.76 1.78 14.89
N PRO A 646 72.10 1.93 14.68
CA PRO A 646 72.84 2.96 13.91
C PRO A 646 74.08 2.49 13.09
N ALA A 647 74.64 3.37 12.23
CA ALA A 647 75.87 4.14 12.48
C ALA A 647 76.61 4.62 11.20
N ASP A 648 76.95 5.91 11.23
CA ASP A 648 77.88 6.78 10.46
C ASP A 648 78.96 6.22 9.51
N ALA A 649 79.15 6.92 8.39
CA ALA A 649 80.40 7.64 8.06
C ALA A 649 80.17 8.65 6.91
N GLY A 650 80.64 9.90 7.09
CA GLY A 650 80.24 11.07 6.30
C GLY A 650 81.06 11.38 5.04
N GLN A 651 80.74 12.52 4.40
CA GLN A 651 81.68 13.53 3.89
C GLN A 651 80.95 14.78 3.33
N SER A 652 81.25 15.92 3.96
CA SER A 652 81.48 17.29 3.44
C SER A 652 80.72 17.89 2.23
N VAL A 653 79.92 18.93 2.55
CA VAL A 653 79.64 20.30 1.97
C VAL A 653 80.60 20.84 0.85
N PRO A 654 80.30 21.89 -0.01
CA PRO A 654 79.34 23.00 0.18
C PRO A 654 78.67 23.60 -1.13
N PRO A 655 78.26 24.90 -1.26
CA PRO A 655 76.89 25.30 -1.63
C PRO A 655 76.76 26.27 -2.85
N SER A 656 75.54 26.57 -3.31
CA SER A 656 75.21 27.78 -4.12
C SER A 656 73.68 27.99 -4.12
N SER A 657 73.09 28.94 -3.37
CA SER A 657 72.96 30.39 -3.59
C SER A 657 71.86 30.82 -4.58
N ARG A 658 70.79 31.46 -4.03
CA ARG A 658 69.88 32.50 -4.58
C ARG A 658 69.03 32.08 -5.81
N GLU A 659 67.79 32.54 -6.04
CA GLU A 659 67.07 33.81 -5.82
C GLU A 659 65.57 33.47 -5.57
N ASP A 660 64.90 34.03 -4.55
CA ASP A 660 64.07 35.25 -4.60
C ASP A 660 63.25 35.44 -5.90
N GLN A 661 61.92 35.27 -5.80
CA GLN A 661 60.98 36.32 -6.22
C GLN A 661 59.57 36.08 -5.69
N ASP A 662 59.12 37.09 -4.94
CA ASP A 662 57.78 37.34 -4.44
C ASP A 662 56.78 37.70 -5.56
N ASP A 663 55.53 37.46 -5.20
CA ASP A 663 54.37 38.36 -5.26
C ASP A 663 53.23 38.10 -6.29
N PRO A 664 51.96 38.32 -5.86
CA PRO A 664 50.74 37.83 -6.49
C PRO A 664 49.96 38.93 -7.23
N GLN A 665 48.88 38.51 -7.91
CA GLN A 665 47.62 39.25 -7.97
C GLN A 665 46.44 38.29 -7.85
#